data_AF-A0A523S3P6-F1
#
_entry.id   AF-A0A523S3P6-F1
#
_cell.length_a   1.000
_cell.length_b   1.000
_cell.length_c   1.000
_cell.angle_alpha   90.00
_cell.angle_beta   90.00
_cell.angle_gamma   90.00
#
_symmetry.space_group_name_H-M   'P 1'
#
loop_
_entity.id
_entity.type
_entity.pdbx_description
1 polymer ?
#
loop_
_entity_poly.entity_id
_entity_poly.type
_entity_poly.pdbx_seq_one_letter_code
_entity_poly.pdbx_strand_id
1 'polypeptide(L)'
;MSGKKDNSAPASPSVAHEEVTTLEVDAIDISYDDLFLYAACKDKYVRVWSKGDWQLVAELGETNSEPLTVHVGKDHVYATCERRVYMWQKGTWGMIGWFELSYHALTSALHGDYFYIGTREGRLLSIKKVTNETSSWQLHKSEITMIWSDGGVICSGTKKESPVVWSCGIDAAPAELAVLGKTDRGTAVMGNSKFVMVGLDSGDVNLWDRVGWNHVRTLESENGEPVAALWANDLYLVTSSAEGSLTIWDLKNSIQLGQIRKKGIKYGKVAPDHDLIYVASSEGLSVIGISLEGRALDLCKADDRIQDEHLLKTSPYDVLESVLSRQRQGDNHLQERHFSEAMEEYDSALQLLIDNVHALQAVPEEREKLTREISSRRSKASLRSKIEAIQSINKEIEQISDELELKGQTSRDEAEIDSLWSTAESAIRESRTLSEDNADDMLSYQLTYITDNLQSDLEAAKEKLTTYQRKVNQAIALTHGMENEWRWMEQRRTSLSERMSFLERTIRQLKKELANAESDSEVQEIIKGALDKHKHLHEQIGRILSASDDEPEPVLSSRDDALAAIHSLLRIIPKKRNAMLAISDHAKRLKELEGLTTALEEALESAKHHGLKEETRSIQNELESVASLNGAARAEKT
;
A
#
# COMPACT_ATOMS: atom_id res chain seq x y z
N MET A 1 25.89 -70.43 34.25
CA MET A 1 24.69 -70.07 33.48
C MET A 1 24.37 -68.60 33.76
N SER A 2 25.00 -67.67 33.05
CA SER A 2 24.61 -66.26 33.05
C SER A 2 23.94 -65.97 31.72
N GLY A 3 22.62 -65.74 31.77
CA GLY A 3 21.85 -65.33 30.61
C GLY A 3 22.25 -63.92 30.22
N LYS A 4 22.84 -63.77 29.03
CA LYS A 4 22.92 -62.48 28.35
C LYS A 4 21.49 -62.05 28.04
N LYS A 5 21.04 -60.95 28.65
CA LYS A 5 19.90 -60.18 28.16
C LYS A 5 20.38 -59.45 26.91
N ASP A 6 19.91 -59.90 25.75
CA ASP A 6 19.94 -59.11 24.53
C ASP A 6 19.02 -57.90 24.76
N ASN A 7 19.62 -56.75 25.07
CA ASN A 7 18.95 -55.46 24.94
C ASN A 7 18.87 -55.15 23.44
N SER A 8 17.82 -55.64 22.78
CA SER A 8 17.38 -55.06 21.52
C SER A 8 16.92 -53.62 21.82
N ALA A 9 17.64 -52.64 21.27
CA ALA A 9 17.19 -51.26 21.26
C ALA A 9 15.76 -51.17 20.69
N PRO A 10 14.89 -50.28 21.21
CA PRO A 10 13.57 -50.08 20.63
C PRO A 10 13.75 -49.72 19.14
N ALA A 11 13.00 -50.40 18.28
CA ALA A 11 13.01 -50.14 16.85
C ALA A 11 12.72 -48.65 16.61
N SER A 12 13.66 -47.95 15.97
CA SER A 12 13.40 -46.60 15.47
C SER A 12 12.18 -46.65 14.56
N PRO A 13 11.27 -45.65 14.63
CA PRO A 13 10.17 -45.57 13.68
C PRO A 13 10.75 -45.65 12.28
N SER A 14 10.26 -46.58 11.47
CA SER A 14 10.73 -46.75 10.11
C SER A 14 9.73 -46.09 9.19
N VAL A 15 10.14 -44.99 8.56
CA VAL A 15 9.41 -44.36 7.47
C VAL A 15 9.34 -45.33 6.29
N ALA A 16 8.13 -45.70 5.87
CA ALA A 16 7.87 -46.37 4.61
C ALA A 16 7.70 -45.31 3.51
N HIS A 17 8.15 -45.64 2.31
CA HIS A 17 8.06 -44.76 1.15
C HIS A 17 7.53 -45.53 -0.05
N GLU A 18 6.72 -44.86 -0.87
CA GLU A 18 6.20 -45.38 -2.12
C GLU A 18 6.52 -44.38 -3.25
N GLU A 19 7.16 -44.84 -4.32
CA GLU A 19 7.41 -43.98 -5.49
C GLU A 19 6.12 -43.93 -6.32
N VAL A 20 5.42 -42.78 -6.28
CA VAL A 20 4.12 -42.59 -6.94
C VAL A 20 4.31 -42.44 -8.44
N THR A 21 5.25 -41.58 -8.84
CA THR A 21 5.61 -41.38 -10.24
C THR A 21 7.03 -40.83 -10.38
N THR A 22 7.64 -41.05 -11.54
CA THR A 22 8.93 -40.48 -11.94
C THR A 22 8.73 -39.77 -13.26
N LEU A 23 9.01 -38.48 -13.30
CA LEU A 23 8.95 -37.68 -14.52
C LEU A 23 10.37 -37.55 -15.09
N GLU A 24 10.57 -38.02 -16.33
CA GLU A 24 11.89 -38.06 -17.00
C GLU A 24 12.37 -36.66 -17.43
N VAL A 25 12.77 -35.84 -16.46
CA VAL A 25 13.28 -34.47 -16.67
C VAL A 25 14.43 -34.15 -15.73
N ASP A 26 15.52 -33.61 -16.29
CA ASP A 26 16.67 -33.11 -15.51
C ASP A 26 16.34 -31.74 -14.90
N ALA A 27 15.66 -31.77 -13.75
CA ALA A 27 15.21 -30.61 -13.00
C ALA A 27 16.31 -30.10 -12.06
N ILE A 28 16.58 -28.80 -12.10
CA ILE A 28 17.51 -28.09 -11.20
C ILE A 28 16.79 -27.69 -9.91
N ASP A 29 15.61 -27.08 -10.05
CA ASP A 29 14.83 -26.52 -8.95
C ASP A 29 13.34 -26.80 -9.15
N ILE A 30 12.60 -26.83 -8.04
CA ILE A 30 11.18 -27.19 -8.01
C ILE A 30 10.41 -26.18 -7.19
N SER A 31 9.21 -25.85 -7.66
CA SER A 31 8.21 -25.12 -6.90
C SER A 31 6.84 -25.70 -7.20
N TYR A 32 5.86 -25.49 -6.32
CA TYR A 32 4.51 -26.02 -6.49
C TYR A 32 3.47 -25.00 -6.03
N ASP A 33 2.24 -25.16 -6.53
CA ASP A 33 1.03 -24.56 -5.97
C ASP A 33 -0.03 -25.66 -5.76
N ASP A 34 -1.25 -25.32 -5.38
CA ASP A 34 -2.29 -26.31 -5.06
C ASP A 34 -2.64 -27.25 -6.24
N LEU A 35 -2.41 -26.82 -7.49
CA LEU A 35 -2.87 -27.54 -8.69
C LEU A 35 -1.72 -28.12 -9.51
N PHE A 36 -0.56 -27.46 -9.51
CA PHE A 36 0.53 -27.72 -10.42
C PHE A 36 1.88 -27.85 -9.73
N LEU A 37 2.75 -28.65 -10.34
CA LEU A 37 4.17 -28.78 -10.03
C LEU A 37 4.99 -28.12 -11.13
N TYR A 38 5.95 -27.28 -10.76
CA TYR A 38 6.79 -26.50 -11.66
C TYR A 38 8.23 -26.94 -11.49
N ALA A 39 8.91 -27.27 -12.60
CA ALA A 39 10.33 -27.61 -12.57
C ALA A 39 11.14 -26.75 -13.53
N ALA A 40 12.23 -26.19 -13.02
CA ALA A 40 13.26 -25.53 -13.82
C ALA A 40 14.17 -26.60 -14.43
N CYS A 41 14.19 -26.71 -15.75
CA CYS A 41 14.87 -27.79 -16.47
C CYS A 41 16.18 -27.31 -17.09
N LYS A 42 17.20 -28.18 -17.16
CA LYS A 42 18.49 -27.84 -17.82
C LYS A 42 18.37 -27.52 -19.30
N ASP A 43 17.30 -27.97 -19.96
CA ASP A 43 17.05 -27.70 -21.37
C ASP A 43 16.47 -26.30 -21.64
N LYS A 44 16.54 -25.39 -20.66
CA LYS A 44 16.11 -23.97 -20.73
C LYS A 44 14.60 -23.75 -20.74
N TYR A 45 13.84 -24.77 -20.34
CA TYR A 45 12.41 -24.68 -20.17
C TYR A 45 12.02 -24.76 -18.70
N VAL A 46 10.91 -24.13 -18.36
CA VAL A 46 10.18 -24.43 -17.13
C VAL A 46 8.96 -25.23 -17.51
N ARG A 47 8.84 -26.44 -16.98
CA ARG A 47 7.72 -27.34 -17.26
C ARG A 47 6.74 -27.37 -16.12
N VAL A 48 5.47 -27.50 -16.46
CA VAL A 48 4.35 -27.49 -15.53
C VAL A 48 3.56 -28.78 -15.66
N TRP A 49 3.39 -29.51 -14.56
CA TRP A 49 2.61 -30.75 -14.50
C TRP A 49 1.39 -30.57 -13.60
N SER A 50 0.29 -31.23 -13.96
CA SER A 50 -0.89 -31.32 -13.09
C SER A 50 -0.66 -32.33 -11.97
N LYS A 51 -0.99 -31.98 -10.72
CA LYS A 51 -0.87 -32.90 -9.57
C LYS A 51 -1.86 -34.06 -9.60
N GLY A 52 -2.99 -33.92 -10.31
CA GLY A 52 -4.02 -34.96 -10.37
C GLY A 52 -3.60 -36.19 -11.19
N ASP A 53 -3.12 -35.95 -12.42
CA ASP A 53 -2.81 -37.00 -13.39
C ASP A 53 -1.32 -37.04 -13.80
N TRP A 54 -0.49 -36.15 -13.26
CA TRP A 54 0.93 -35.98 -13.60
C TRP A 54 1.22 -35.74 -15.09
N GLN A 55 0.23 -35.22 -15.82
CA GLN A 55 0.39 -34.84 -17.23
C GLN A 55 1.04 -33.47 -17.37
N LEU A 56 1.87 -33.33 -18.41
CA LEU A 56 2.49 -32.07 -18.79
C LEU A 56 1.42 -31.11 -19.33
N VAL A 57 1.25 -29.98 -18.65
CA VAL A 57 0.23 -28.96 -18.96
C VAL A 57 0.82 -27.86 -19.83
N ALA A 58 2.04 -27.42 -19.51
CA ALA A 58 2.70 -26.32 -20.21
C ALA A 58 4.22 -26.47 -20.22
N GLU A 59 4.83 -25.99 -21.30
CA GLU A 59 6.26 -25.74 -21.41
C GLU A 59 6.48 -24.23 -21.58
N LEU A 60 7.12 -23.60 -20.60
CA LEU A 60 7.44 -22.18 -20.59
C LEU A 60 8.90 -22.01 -21.08
N GLY A 61 9.13 -21.33 -22.20
CA GLY A 61 10.46 -21.10 -22.79
C GLY A 61 10.48 -19.92 -23.78
N GLU A 62 11.55 -19.61 -24.54
CA GLU A 62 12.97 -20.01 -24.52
C GLU A 62 13.76 -19.07 -23.59
N THR A 63 14.23 -19.56 -22.44
CA THR A 63 15.09 -18.71 -21.60
C THR A 63 16.49 -18.61 -22.21
N ASN A 64 17.13 -17.44 -22.07
CA ASN A 64 18.48 -17.21 -22.61
C ASN A 64 19.52 -18.21 -22.07
N SER A 65 19.44 -18.51 -20.77
CA SER A 65 20.26 -19.51 -20.08
C SER A 65 19.39 -20.53 -19.36
N GLU A 66 20.01 -21.54 -18.78
CA GLU A 66 19.33 -22.53 -17.93
C GLU A 66 18.68 -21.80 -16.73
N PRO A 67 17.40 -22.07 -16.40
CA PRO A 67 16.76 -21.53 -15.22
C PRO A 67 17.36 -22.16 -13.96
N LEU A 68 17.92 -21.32 -13.10
CA LEU A 68 18.60 -21.73 -11.87
C LEU A 68 17.61 -21.99 -10.74
N THR A 69 16.54 -21.20 -10.68
CA THR A 69 15.49 -21.32 -9.65
C THR A 69 14.13 -20.95 -10.23
N VAL A 70 13.08 -21.60 -9.74
CA VAL A 70 11.69 -21.32 -10.10
C VAL A 70 10.91 -20.94 -8.85
N HIS A 71 10.16 -19.84 -8.93
CA HIS A 71 9.31 -19.37 -7.84
C HIS A 71 7.91 -19.11 -8.33
N VAL A 72 6.94 -19.56 -7.55
CA VAL A 72 5.53 -19.49 -7.91
C VAL A 72 4.85 -18.48 -6.98
N GLY A 73 4.35 -17.39 -7.54
CA GLY A 73 3.52 -16.41 -6.83
C GLY A 73 2.03 -16.73 -6.93
N LYS A 74 1.18 -15.82 -6.46
CA LYS A 74 -0.29 -15.96 -6.58
C LYS A 74 -0.75 -16.01 -8.03
N ASP A 75 -0.29 -15.05 -8.85
CA ASP A 75 -0.77 -14.85 -10.23
C ASP A 75 0.28 -15.14 -11.31
N HIS A 76 1.55 -15.27 -10.91
CA HIS A 76 2.69 -15.34 -11.83
C HIS A 76 3.65 -16.46 -11.48
N VAL A 77 4.34 -16.98 -12.49
CA VAL A 77 5.49 -17.89 -12.37
C VAL A 77 6.74 -17.11 -12.73
N TYR A 78 7.78 -17.25 -11.91
CA TYR A 78 9.08 -16.58 -12.09
C TYR A 78 10.18 -17.62 -12.28
N ALA A 79 11.08 -17.38 -13.23
CA ALA A 79 12.29 -18.19 -13.38
C ALA A 79 13.52 -17.31 -13.43
N THR A 80 14.44 -17.52 -12.49
CA THR A 80 15.71 -16.81 -12.45
C THR A 80 16.72 -17.54 -13.31
N CYS A 81 17.17 -16.86 -14.35
CA CYS A 81 18.30 -17.23 -15.20
C CYS A 81 19.52 -16.37 -14.83
N GLU A 82 20.68 -16.65 -15.41
CA GLU A 82 21.94 -15.99 -15.04
C GLU A 82 21.87 -14.45 -15.11
N ARG A 83 21.21 -13.91 -16.13
CA ARG A 83 21.12 -12.44 -16.35
C ARG A 83 19.69 -11.90 -16.35
N ARG A 84 18.69 -12.77 -16.25
CA ARG A 84 17.29 -12.37 -16.40
C ARG A 84 16.39 -13.13 -15.47
N VAL A 85 15.33 -12.48 -15.00
CA VAL A 85 14.22 -13.16 -14.33
C VAL A 85 13.03 -13.09 -15.25
N TYR A 86 12.59 -14.23 -15.77
CA TYR A 86 11.44 -14.33 -16.65
C TYR A 86 10.15 -14.42 -15.83
N MET A 87 9.07 -13.84 -16.36
CA MET A 87 7.76 -13.84 -15.73
C MET A 87 6.68 -14.33 -16.70
N TRP A 88 5.87 -15.28 -16.25
CA TRP A 88 4.72 -15.81 -16.99
C TRP A 88 3.43 -15.64 -16.18
N GLN A 89 2.32 -15.42 -16.87
CA GLN A 89 0.99 -15.38 -16.28
C GLN A 89 0.49 -16.80 -16.01
N LYS A 90 -0.01 -17.07 -14.80
CA LYS A 90 -0.67 -18.34 -14.50
C LYS A 90 -1.98 -18.49 -15.30
N GLY A 91 -2.29 -19.72 -15.68
CA GLY A 91 -3.51 -20.09 -16.39
C GLY A 91 -3.43 -19.87 -17.91
N THR A 92 -2.93 -18.71 -18.37
CA THR A 92 -2.71 -18.48 -19.82
C THR A 92 -1.33 -18.96 -20.29
N TRP A 93 -0.37 -19.09 -19.37
CA TRP A 93 1.03 -19.47 -19.64
C TRP A 93 1.76 -18.52 -20.60
N GLY A 94 1.18 -17.35 -20.86
CA GLY A 94 1.78 -16.31 -21.67
C GLY A 94 2.94 -15.65 -20.95
N MET A 95 4.07 -15.48 -21.65
CA MET A 95 5.20 -14.71 -21.14
C MET A 95 4.83 -13.23 -21.07
N ILE A 96 4.92 -12.65 -19.88
CA ILE A 96 4.62 -11.23 -19.62
C ILE A 96 5.83 -10.37 -19.96
N GLY A 97 7.02 -10.84 -19.56
CA GLY A 97 8.27 -10.11 -19.74
C GLY A 97 9.43 -10.70 -18.95
N TRP A 98 10.50 -9.93 -18.83
CA TRP A 98 11.67 -10.30 -18.02
C TRP A 98 12.28 -9.07 -17.34
N PHE A 99 12.91 -9.30 -16.19
CA PHE A 99 13.80 -8.34 -15.54
C PHE A 99 15.23 -8.59 -15.98
N GLU A 100 15.94 -7.55 -16.39
CA GLU A 100 17.37 -7.65 -16.69
C GLU A 100 18.20 -7.38 -15.44
N LEU A 101 19.09 -8.30 -15.11
CA LEU A 101 19.92 -8.25 -13.92
C LEU A 101 21.26 -7.59 -14.26
N SER A 102 21.69 -6.65 -13.42
CA SER A 102 23.00 -6.00 -13.55
C SER A 102 24.17 -6.93 -13.26
N TYR A 103 23.92 -8.06 -12.59
CA TYR A 103 24.91 -9.02 -12.09
C TYR A 103 24.48 -10.45 -12.42
N HIS A 104 25.43 -11.39 -12.35
CA HIS A 104 25.16 -12.79 -12.63
C HIS A 104 24.50 -13.47 -11.42
N ALA A 105 23.24 -13.89 -11.56
CA ALA A 105 22.50 -14.63 -10.55
C ALA A 105 23.02 -16.05 -10.38
N LEU A 106 23.00 -16.55 -9.14
CA LEU A 106 23.28 -17.95 -8.79
C LEU A 106 22.11 -18.62 -8.07
N THR A 107 21.40 -17.85 -7.25
CA THR A 107 20.26 -18.34 -6.47
C THR A 107 19.27 -17.21 -6.27
N SER A 108 18.02 -17.54 -5.98
CA SER A 108 17.02 -16.54 -5.64
C SER A 108 16.01 -17.03 -4.60
N ALA A 109 15.43 -16.10 -3.87
CA ALA A 109 14.34 -16.31 -2.95
C ALA A 109 13.23 -15.29 -3.20
N LEU A 110 12.00 -15.77 -3.31
CA LEU A 110 10.80 -14.96 -3.43
C LEU A 110 10.13 -14.83 -2.06
N HIS A 111 9.91 -13.59 -1.59
CA HIS A 111 9.05 -13.39 -0.43
C HIS A 111 8.22 -12.12 -0.54
N GLY A 112 6.89 -12.28 -0.46
CA GLY A 112 5.96 -11.16 -0.53
C GLY A 112 6.17 -10.40 -1.84
N ASP A 113 6.44 -9.10 -1.75
CA ASP A 113 6.67 -8.23 -2.91
C ASP A 113 8.13 -8.12 -3.34
N TYR A 114 9.07 -8.70 -2.59
CA TYR A 114 10.50 -8.62 -2.87
C TYR A 114 11.06 -9.91 -3.44
N PHE A 115 12.01 -9.74 -4.36
CA PHE A 115 12.77 -10.81 -4.97
C PHE A 115 14.24 -10.64 -4.64
N TYR A 116 14.79 -11.57 -3.87
CA TYR A 116 16.17 -11.53 -3.44
C TYR A 116 17.01 -12.46 -4.30
N ILE A 117 18.07 -11.94 -4.91
CA ILE A 117 18.95 -12.68 -5.80
C ILE A 117 20.37 -12.64 -5.22
N GLY A 118 20.93 -13.83 -5.01
CA GLY A 118 22.34 -14.01 -4.70
C GLY A 118 23.15 -14.00 -5.99
N THR A 119 24.17 -13.14 -6.04
CA THR A 119 25.01 -12.97 -7.23
C THR A 119 26.38 -13.61 -7.07
N ARG A 120 27.02 -13.88 -8.22
CA ARG A 120 28.39 -14.38 -8.29
C ARG A 120 29.41 -13.40 -7.70
N GLU A 121 29.13 -12.10 -7.76
CA GLU A 121 30.00 -11.05 -7.26
C GLU A 121 29.92 -10.88 -5.73
N GLY A 122 29.14 -11.70 -5.02
CA GLY A 122 28.94 -11.59 -3.58
C GLY A 122 27.97 -10.48 -3.17
N ARG A 123 27.18 -9.98 -4.13
CA ARG A 123 26.14 -8.98 -3.91
C ARG A 123 24.77 -9.62 -3.74
N LEU A 124 23.98 -9.05 -2.86
CA LEU A 124 22.55 -9.29 -2.78
C LEU A 124 21.83 -8.24 -3.63
N LEU A 125 21.03 -8.69 -4.58
CA LEU A 125 20.14 -7.84 -5.36
C LEU A 125 18.71 -8.05 -4.86
N SER A 126 17.99 -6.96 -4.60
CA SER A 126 16.56 -6.96 -4.30
C SER A 126 15.82 -6.31 -5.47
N ILE A 127 14.73 -6.94 -5.91
CA ILE A 127 13.82 -6.42 -6.94
C ILE A 127 12.41 -6.39 -6.36
N LYS A 128 11.76 -5.23 -6.40
CA LYS A 128 10.37 -5.08 -5.96
C LYS A 128 9.43 -5.40 -7.12
N LYS A 129 8.51 -6.37 -6.96
CA LYS A 129 7.64 -6.90 -8.02
C LYS A 129 6.76 -5.87 -8.71
N VAL A 130 6.24 -4.91 -7.94
CA VAL A 130 5.24 -3.94 -8.41
C VAL A 130 5.91 -2.75 -9.08
N THR A 131 6.98 -2.22 -8.48
CA THR A 131 7.65 -1.00 -8.95
C THR A 131 8.83 -1.28 -9.88
N ASN A 132 9.32 -2.52 -9.91
CA ASN A 132 10.54 -2.95 -10.61
C ASN A 132 11.80 -2.20 -10.14
N GLU A 133 11.77 -1.64 -8.94
CA GLU A 133 12.93 -1.00 -8.33
C GLU A 133 13.98 -2.04 -7.95
N THR A 134 15.22 -1.78 -8.35
CA THR A 134 16.36 -2.68 -8.09
C THR A 134 17.34 -2.04 -7.12
N SER A 135 17.65 -2.74 -6.03
CA SER A 135 18.63 -2.32 -5.03
C SER A 135 19.71 -3.39 -4.88
N SER A 136 20.98 -2.99 -4.79
CA SER A 136 22.10 -3.93 -4.68
C SER A 136 23.04 -3.59 -3.53
N TRP A 137 23.42 -4.59 -2.74
CA TRP A 137 24.33 -4.45 -1.60
C TRP A 137 25.46 -5.48 -1.64
N GLN A 138 26.68 -5.06 -1.33
CA GLN A 138 27.83 -5.96 -1.21
C GLN A 138 27.84 -6.59 0.20
N LEU A 139 27.49 -7.87 0.28
CA LEU A 139 27.41 -8.60 1.56
C LEU A 139 28.64 -9.47 1.80
N HIS A 140 29.06 -10.20 0.76
CA HIS A 140 30.15 -11.17 0.85
C HIS A 140 31.27 -10.82 -0.13
N LYS A 141 32.49 -11.33 0.11
CA LYS A 141 33.59 -11.21 -0.87
C LYS A 141 33.57 -12.32 -1.91
N SER A 142 32.76 -13.34 -1.68
CA SER A 142 32.63 -14.51 -2.54
C SER A 142 31.18 -14.73 -2.95
N GLU A 143 30.99 -15.62 -3.93
CA GLU A 143 29.71 -15.90 -4.58
C GLU A 143 28.63 -16.32 -3.56
N ILE A 144 27.45 -15.69 -3.62
CA ILE A 144 26.31 -16.06 -2.77
C ILE A 144 25.64 -17.28 -3.38
N THR A 145 25.79 -18.43 -2.74
CA THR A 145 25.26 -19.72 -3.21
C THR A 145 23.96 -20.11 -2.52
N MET A 146 23.70 -19.54 -1.34
CA MET A 146 22.52 -19.85 -0.54
C MET A 146 21.83 -18.55 -0.13
N ILE A 147 20.51 -18.56 -0.21
CA ILE A 147 19.69 -17.46 0.27
C ILE A 147 18.38 -17.99 0.82
N TRP A 148 17.94 -17.39 1.92
CA TRP A 148 16.62 -17.58 2.51
C TRP A 148 16.13 -16.25 3.08
N SER A 149 14.82 -16.02 3.08
CA SER A 149 14.21 -14.85 3.70
C SER A 149 12.83 -15.17 4.23
N ASP A 150 12.42 -14.44 5.28
CA ASP A 150 11.08 -14.44 5.89
C ASP A 150 10.43 -13.03 5.93
N GLY A 151 10.95 -12.09 5.12
CA GLY A 151 10.46 -10.71 5.03
C GLY A 151 10.98 -9.76 6.12
N GLY A 152 11.33 -10.27 7.30
CA GLY A 152 12.00 -9.51 8.35
C GLY A 152 13.52 -9.71 8.39
N VAL A 153 13.98 -10.86 7.91
CA VAL A 153 15.36 -11.31 7.94
C VAL A 153 15.74 -11.91 6.60
N ILE A 154 17.01 -11.74 6.22
CA ILE A 154 17.62 -12.43 5.08
C ILE A 154 18.82 -13.20 5.61
N CYS A 155 18.89 -14.49 5.31
CA CYS A 155 20.07 -15.29 5.55
C CYS A 155 20.77 -15.53 4.22
N SER A 156 22.03 -15.12 4.12
CA SER A 156 22.87 -15.40 2.95
C SER A 156 24.05 -16.25 3.36
N GLY A 157 24.52 -17.08 2.44
CA GLY A 157 25.75 -17.82 2.67
C GLY A 157 26.50 -18.11 1.38
N THR A 158 27.78 -18.41 1.56
CA THR A 158 28.73 -18.69 0.49
C THR A 158 29.42 -20.02 0.77
N LYS A 159 30.11 -20.56 -0.24
CA LYS A 159 30.95 -21.77 -0.06
C LYS A 159 32.21 -21.54 0.77
N LYS A 160 32.60 -20.28 1.02
CA LYS A 160 33.90 -19.94 1.64
C LYS A 160 33.77 -19.31 3.03
N GLU A 161 32.69 -18.58 3.27
CA GLU A 161 32.42 -17.83 4.48
C GLU A 161 31.25 -18.47 5.24
N SER A 162 31.18 -18.26 6.56
CA SER A 162 30.03 -18.68 7.35
C SER A 162 28.75 -17.97 6.88
N PRO A 163 27.56 -18.61 6.97
CA PRO A 163 26.31 -17.95 6.70
C PRO A 163 26.10 -16.74 7.62
N VAL A 164 25.56 -15.66 7.08
CA VAL A 164 25.31 -14.40 7.80
C VAL A 164 23.84 -14.06 7.72
N VAL A 165 23.33 -13.56 8.83
CA VAL A 165 21.96 -13.11 9.01
C VAL A 165 21.92 -11.59 8.96
N TRP A 166 21.04 -11.07 8.12
CA TRP A 166 20.84 -9.66 7.89
C TRP A 166 19.42 -9.25 8.26
N SER A 167 19.26 -8.09 8.89
CA SER A 167 17.94 -7.49 9.06
C SER A 167 17.43 -7.00 7.72
N CYS A 168 16.14 -7.18 7.48
CA CYS A 168 15.45 -6.67 6.31
C CYS A 168 14.45 -5.61 6.75
N GLY A 169 14.79 -4.33 6.56
CA GLY A 169 13.84 -3.22 6.69
C GLY A 169 13.26 -2.85 5.33
N ILE A 170 12.01 -2.38 5.31
CA ILE A 170 11.37 -1.83 4.11
C ILE A 170 12.26 -0.71 3.57
N ASP A 171 12.80 -0.91 2.37
CA ASP A 171 13.67 0.02 1.62
C ASP A 171 14.97 0.47 2.34
N ALA A 172 15.39 -0.26 3.39
CA ALA A 172 16.65 -0.01 4.11
C ALA A 172 17.76 -0.97 3.64
N ALA A 173 19.03 -0.55 3.79
CA ALA A 173 20.15 -1.44 3.54
C ALA A 173 20.19 -2.57 4.59
N PRO A 174 20.44 -3.83 4.18
CA PRO A 174 20.55 -4.96 5.10
C PRO A 174 21.67 -4.70 6.13
N ALA A 175 21.33 -4.79 7.42
CA ALA A 175 22.31 -4.65 8.50
C ALA A 175 22.65 -6.02 9.07
N GLU A 176 23.93 -6.26 9.35
CA GLU A 176 24.38 -7.53 9.92
C GLU A 176 23.81 -7.72 11.33
N LEU A 177 23.04 -8.79 11.53
CA LEU A 177 22.48 -9.16 12.83
C LEU A 177 23.39 -10.17 13.54
N ALA A 178 23.79 -11.23 12.83
CA ALA A 178 24.61 -12.30 13.38
C ALA A 178 25.33 -13.09 12.30
N VAL A 179 26.49 -13.65 12.65
CA VAL A 179 27.21 -14.62 11.83
C VAL A 179 26.98 -16.01 12.41
N LEU A 180 26.38 -16.91 11.63
CA LEU A 180 26.07 -18.28 12.04
C LEU A 180 27.31 -19.16 11.88
N GLY A 181 28.28 -18.96 12.78
CA GLY A 181 29.59 -19.60 12.72
C GLY A 181 29.86 -20.55 13.90
N LYS A 182 29.86 -21.85 13.63
CA LYS A 182 30.94 -22.72 14.10
C LYS A 182 31.85 -23.00 12.90
N THR A 183 33.04 -23.56 13.10
CA THR A 183 34.15 -23.71 12.14
C THR A 183 33.82 -24.30 10.76
N ASP A 184 32.61 -24.76 10.54
CA ASP A 184 32.17 -25.52 9.38
C ASP A 184 31.34 -24.69 8.41
N ARG A 185 31.47 -25.03 7.12
CA ARG A 185 30.89 -24.30 6.00
C ARG A 185 29.46 -24.77 5.77
N GLY A 186 28.55 -23.82 5.53
CA GLY A 186 27.16 -24.12 5.19
C GLY A 186 27.01 -24.45 3.71
N THR A 187 26.20 -25.46 3.39
CA THR A 187 25.85 -25.87 2.02
C THR A 187 24.42 -25.52 1.63
N ALA A 188 23.52 -25.48 2.62
CA ALA A 188 22.14 -25.04 2.46
C ALA A 188 21.67 -24.25 3.70
N VAL A 189 20.75 -23.31 3.51
CA VAL A 189 20.13 -22.52 4.58
C VAL A 189 18.62 -22.49 4.38
N MET A 190 17.88 -22.67 5.48
CA MET A 190 16.43 -22.56 5.55
C MET A 190 16.04 -22.05 6.93
N GLY A 191 14.91 -21.37 7.08
CA GLY A 191 14.39 -20.95 8.39
C GLY A 191 12.90 -21.21 8.53
N ASN A 192 12.47 -21.30 9.79
CA ASN A 192 11.06 -21.42 10.18
C ASN A 192 10.72 -20.34 11.23
N SER A 193 9.60 -20.45 11.96
CA SER A 193 9.22 -19.41 12.93
C SER A 193 10.17 -19.31 14.14
N LYS A 194 10.93 -20.38 14.45
CA LYS A 194 11.75 -20.50 15.66
C LYS A 194 13.25 -20.55 15.41
N PHE A 195 13.66 -21.20 14.34
CA PHE A 195 15.04 -21.54 14.07
C PHE A 195 15.46 -21.17 12.64
N VAL A 196 16.74 -20.82 12.50
CA VAL A 196 17.45 -20.87 11.22
C VAL A 196 18.33 -22.12 11.22
N MET A 197 18.20 -22.91 10.16
CA MET A 197 18.85 -24.20 9.96
C MET A 197 19.91 -24.07 8.87
N VAL A 198 21.12 -24.53 9.20
CA VAL A 198 22.26 -24.54 8.29
C VAL A 198 22.72 -25.99 8.11
N GLY A 199 22.63 -26.48 6.89
CA GLY A 199 23.17 -27.79 6.50
C GLY A 199 24.66 -27.71 6.26
N LEU A 200 25.39 -28.74 6.69
CA LEU A 200 26.84 -28.80 6.60
C LEU A 200 27.33 -29.82 5.55
N ASP A 201 28.59 -29.67 5.15
CA ASP A 201 29.31 -30.68 4.36
C ASP A 201 29.42 -32.04 5.08
N SER A 202 29.34 -32.06 6.42
CA SER A 202 29.31 -33.30 7.21
C SER A 202 27.95 -34.02 7.17
N GLY A 203 26.91 -33.42 6.58
CA GLY A 203 25.56 -33.96 6.64
C GLY A 203 24.76 -33.56 7.87
N ASP A 204 25.41 -32.94 8.85
CA ASP A 204 24.73 -32.44 10.04
C ASP A 204 23.98 -31.15 9.75
N VAL A 205 22.95 -30.87 10.55
CA VAL A 205 22.19 -29.61 10.46
C VAL A 205 22.28 -28.85 11.77
N ASN A 206 22.83 -27.65 11.72
CA ASN A 206 22.89 -26.75 12.88
C ASN A 206 21.62 -25.91 12.97
N LEU A 207 21.01 -25.90 14.15
CA LEU A 207 19.84 -25.09 14.50
C LEU A 207 20.29 -23.88 15.31
N TRP A 208 19.90 -22.71 14.84
CA TRP A 208 20.17 -21.42 15.47
C TRP A 208 18.85 -20.76 15.87
N ASP A 209 18.78 -20.24 17.09
CA ASP A 209 17.62 -19.49 17.57
C ASP A 209 17.47 -18.18 16.80
N ARG A 210 16.24 -17.80 16.44
CA ARG A 210 15.96 -16.55 15.72
C ARG A 210 15.98 -15.30 16.60
N VAL A 211 15.79 -15.44 17.90
CA VAL A 211 15.77 -14.27 18.81
C VAL A 211 17.19 -13.90 19.20
N GLY A 212 17.93 -14.86 19.77
CA GLY A 212 19.29 -14.64 20.26
C GLY A 212 20.40 -14.94 19.26
N TRP A 213 20.09 -15.52 18.09
CA TRP A 213 21.09 -16.02 17.12
C TRP A 213 22.13 -16.97 17.73
N ASN A 214 21.74 -17.68 18.79
CA ASN A 214 22.58 -18.62 19.49
C ASN A 214 22.43 -20.02 18.88
N HIS A 215 23.53 -20.77 18.85
CA HIS A 215 23.50 -22.19 18.47
C HIS A 215 22.69 -22.97 19.51
N VAL A 216 21.60 -23.59 19.07
CA VAL A 216 20.67 -24.35 19.93
C VAL A 216 21.08 -25.81 19.96
N ARG A 217 21.25 -26.41 18.78
CA ARG A 217 21.51 -27.84 18.63
C ARG A 217 22.12 -28.16 17.27
N THR A 218 22.78 -29.31 17.19
CA THR A 218 23.19 -29.95 15.92
C THR A 218 22.41 -31.25 15.78
N LEU A 219 21.74 -31.43 14.65
CA LEU A 219 21.14 -32.70 14.23
C LEU A 219 22.23 -33.52 13.55
N GLU A 220 22.75 -34.51 14.28
CA GLU A 220 23.88 -35.33 13.84
C GLU A 220 23.39 -36.44 12.91
N SER A 221 23.86 -36.44 11.67
CA SER A 221 23.52 -37.49 10.71
C SER A 221 24.47 -38.68 10.84
N GLU A 222 23.95 -39.91 10.80
CA GLU A 222 24.79 -41.10 10.98
C GLU A 222 25.73 -41.40 9.81
N ASN A 223 25.57 -40.75 8.63
CA ASN A 223 26.25 -41.16 7.40
C ASN A 223 27.34 -40.20 6.90
N GLY A 224 27.39 -38.97 7.40
CA GLY A 224 28.43 -38.03 6.96
C GLY A 224 28.25 -37.47 5.54
N GLU A 225 27.04 -37.50 4.95
CA GLU A 225 26.81 -37.11 3.55
C GLU A 225 26.46 -35.62 3.41
N PRO A 226 27.09 -34.85 2.50
CA PRO A 226 26.84 -33.41 2.38
C PRO A 226 25.38 -33.06 2.11
N VAL A 227 24.83 -32.12 2.89
CA VAL A 227 23.47 -31.61 2.68
C VAL A 227 23.42 -30.79 1.38
N ALA A 228 22.55 -31.14 0.44
CA ALA A 228 22.35 -30.43 -0.81
C ALA A 228 21.22 -29.39 -0.74
N ALA A 229 20.08 -29.77 -0.16
CA ALA A 229 18.95 -28.87 0.06
C ALA A 229 18.23 -29.16 1.37
N LEU A 230 17.52 -28.15 1.86
CA LEU A 230 16.75 -28.18 3.08
C LEU A 230 15.34 -27.69 2.79
N TRP A 231 14.37 -28.37 3.40
CA TRP A 231 13.04 -27.85 3.60
C TRP A 231 12.67 -28.03 5.07
N ALA A 232 12.04 -27.03 5.66
CA ALA A 232 11.61 -27.11 7.04
C ALA A 232 10.30 -26.36 7.25
N ASN A 233 9.46 -26.89 8.13
CA ASN A 233 8.40 -26.14 8.79
C ASN A 233 8.71 -26.09 10.30
N ASP A 234 7.71 -25.79 11.13
CA ASP A 234 7.90 -25.67 12.58
C ASP A 234 8.05 -27.02 13.31
N LEU A 235 7.80 -28.15 12.64
CA LEU A 235 7.73 -29.49 13.22
C LEU A 235 8.75 -30.46 12.63
N TYR A 236 8.85 -30.48 11.31
CA TYR A 236 9.66 -31.41 10.53
C TYR A 236 10.72 -30.68 9.73
N LEU A 237 11.84 -31.36 9.56
CA LEU A 237 12.92 -30.96 8.67
C LEU A 237 13.21 -32.10 7.71
N VAL A 238 13.22 -31.79 6.42
CA VAL A 238 13.60 -32.73 5.36
C VAL A 238 14.92 -32.25 4.75
N THR A 239 15.89 -33.14 4.74
CA THR A 239 17.21 -32.87 4.16
C THR A 239 17.44 -33.79 2.96
N SER A 240 17.93 -33.23 1.85
CA SER A 240 18.53 -34.02 0.77
C SER A 240 20.04 -34.03 0.89
N SER A 241 20.61 -35.19 0.60
CA SER A 241 22.05 -35.40 0.42
C SER A 241 22.41 -35.34 -1.06
N ALA A 242 23.59 -34.82 -1.36
CA ALA A 242 24.17 -34.83 -2.71
C ALA A 242 24.41 -36.27 -3.24
N GLU A 243 24.42 -37.28 -2.37
CA GLU A 243 24.69 -38.69 -2.67
C GLU A 243 23.41 -39.57 -2.74
N GLY A 244 22.23 -38.96 -2.70
CA GLY A 244 20.96 -39.67 -2.96
C GLY A 244 20.24 -40.20 -1.72
N SER A 245 20.50 -39.61 -0.56
CA SER A 245 19.74 -39.85 0.67
C SER A 245 18.77 -38.71 0.96
N LEU A 246 17.55 -39.04 1.39
CA LEU A 246 16.61 -38.11 2.00
C LEU A 246 16.44 -38.50 3.46
N THR A 247 16.56 -37.53 4.35
CA THR A 247 16.40 -37.75 5.79
C THR A 247 15.30 -36.86 6.33
N ILE A 248 14.39 -37.44 7.11
CA ILE A 248 13.29 -36.75 7.75
C ILE A 248 13.57 -36.68 9.25
N TRP A 249 13.45 -35.49 9.80
CA TRP A 249 13.71 -35.18 11.21
C TRP A 249 12.48 -34.61 11.87
N ASP A 250 12.25 -34.98 13.12
CA ASP A 250 11.37 -34.26 14.04
C ASP A 250 12.19 -33.19 14.77
N LEU A 251 11.85 -31.91 14.56
CA LEU A 251 12.54 -30.77 15.16
C LEU A 251 12.28 -30.66 16.66
N LYS A 252 11.11 -31.07 17.16
CA LYS A 252 10.73 -30.94 18.57
C LYS A 252 11.59 -31.86 19.43
N ASN A 253 11.68 -33.13 19.03
CA ASN A 253 12.49 -34.12 19.74
C ASN A 253 13.94 -34.14 19.24
N SER A 254 14.21 -33.54 18.08
CA SER A 254 15.52 -33.58 17.41
C SER A 254 15.96 -35.01 17.08
N ILE A 255 15.02 -35.84 16.67
CA ILE A 255 15.24 -37.26 16.34
C ILE A 255 15.04 -37.46 14.85
N GLN A 256 15.86 -38.32 14.25
CA GLN A 256 15.68 -38.78 12.88
C GLN A 256 14.47 -39.73 12.82
N LEU A 257 13.41 -39.34 12.11
CA LEU A 257 12.21 -40.16 11.93
C LEU A 257 12.41 -41.27 10.90
N GLY A 258 13.22 -41.02 9.88
CA GLY A 258 13.50 -42.05 8.88
C GLY A 258 14.35 -41.55 7.75
N GLN A 259 14.76 -42.49 6.90
CA GLN A 259 15.66 -42.23 5.79
C GLN A 259 15.25 -43.01 4.55
N ILE A 260 15.28 -42.35 3.40
CA ILE A 260 15.03 -42.94 2.09
C ILE A 260 16.34 -42.83 1.31
N ARG A 261 16.90 -43.97 0.89
CA ARG A 261 18.16 -43.99 0.11
C ARG A 261 17.94 -44.60 -1.26
N LYS A 262 18.37 -43.88 -2.30
CA LYS A 262 18.44 -44.37 -3.67
C LYS A 262 19.87 -44.17 -4.16
N LYS A 263 20.65 -45.26 -4.17
CA LYS A 263 22.09 -45.21 -4.50
C LYS A 263 22.29 -44.80 -5.97
N GLY A 264 23.23 -43.89 -6.20
CA GLY A 264 23.69 -43.49 -7.54
C GLY A 264 22.97 -42.28 -8.14
N ILE A 265 22.04 -41.67 -7.40
CA ILE A 265 21.28 -40.51 -7.84
C ILE A 265 21.71 -39.29 -7.04
N LYS A 266 21.96 -38.17 -7.71
CA LYS A 266 22.22 -36.90 -7.04
C LYS A 266 20.91 -36.17 -6.83
N TYR A 267 20.51 -35.97 -5.58
CA TYR A 267 19.36 -35.13 -5.27
C TYR A 267 19.76 -33.65 -5.24
N GLY A 268 18.92 -32.83 -5.86
CA GLY A 268 18.98 -31.38 -5.81
C GLY A 268 17.98 -30.84 -4.80
N LYS A 269 17.02 -30.05 -5.29
CA LYS A 269 15.97 -29.44 -4.47
C LYS A 269 14.95 -30.47 -4.00
N VAL A 270 14.45 -30.24 -2.78
CA VAL A 270 13.34 -30.98 -2.18
C VAL A 270 12.21 -30.02 -1.83
N ALA A 271 10.98 -30.43 -2.13
CA ALA A 271 9.78 -29.69 -1.78
C ALA A 271 8.69 -30.70 -1.36
N PRO A 272 8.39 -30.83 -0.06
CA PRO A 272 7.28 -31.64 0.41
C PRO A 272 5.97 -30.87 0.32
N ASP A 273 4.90 -31.62 0.06
CA ASP A 273 3.55 -31.18 -0.18
C ASP A 273 2.61 -32.26 0.38
N HIS A 274 2.02 -31.96 1.54
CA HIS A 274 1.26 -32.93 2.31
C HIS A 274 2.03 -34.24 2.55
N ASP A 275 1.49 -35.36 2.09
CA ASP A 275 2.07 -36.70 2.19
C ASP A 275 3.08 -37.02 1.08
N LEU A 276 3.28 -36.12 0.13
CA LEU A 276 4.19 -36.27 -0.99
C LEU A 276 5.48 -35.46 -0.80
N ILE A 277 6.58 -36.00 -1.28
CA ILE A 277 7.84 -35.28 -1.47
C ILE A 277 8.18 -35.23 -2.95
N TYR A 278 8.36 -34.02 -3.46
CA TYR A 278 8.94 -33.78 -4.77
C TYR A 278 10.46 -33.65 -4.64
N VAL A 279 11.18 -34.46 -5.41
CA VAL A 279 12.64 -34.53 -5.36
C VAL A 279 13.20 -34.35 -6.76
N ALA A 280 13.98 -33.28 -6.94
CA ALA A 280 14.72 -33.06 -8.18
C ALA A 280 15.95 -33.94 -8.16
N SER A 281 16.15 -34.70 -9.22
CA SER A 281 17.33 -35.54 -9.36
C SER A 281 17.91 -35.48 -10.77
N SER A 282 19.15 -35.96 -10.91
CA SER A 282 19.79 -36.08 -12.23
C SER A 282 19.09 -37.04 -13.19
N GLU A 283 18.26 -37.96 -12.70
CA GLU A 283 17.53 -38.93 -13.52
C GLU A 283 16.09 -38.48 -13.84
N GLY A 284 15.57 -37.50 -13.11
CA GLY A 284 14.16 -37.16 -13.17
C GLY A 284 13.64 -36.43 -11.93
N LEU A 285 12.41 -35.99 -12.01
CA LEU A 285 11.62 -35.51 -10.89
C LEU A 285 10.84 -36.69 -10.30
N SER A 286 11.25 -37.16 -9.13
CA SER A 286 10.55 -38.24 -8.41
C SER A 286 9.50 -37.66 -7.45
N VAL A 287 8.32 -38.24 -7.47
CA VAL A 287 7.23 -37.98 -6.51
C VAL A 287 7.17 -39.17 -5.56
N ILE A 288 7.49 -38.93 -4.29
CA ILE A 288 7.60 -39.98 -3.27
C ILE A 288 6.52 -39.75 -2.22
N GLY A 289 5.61 -40.71 -2.05
CA GLY A 289 4.66 -40.73 -0.94
C GLY A 289 5.33 -41.25 0.32
N ILE A 290 5.10 -40.57 1.45
CA ILE A 290 5.61 -41.00 2.75
C ILE A 290 4.50 -41.58 3.58
N SER A 291 4.78 -42.72 4.20
CA SER A 291 3.96 -43.24 5.28
C SER A 291 4.80 -43.57 6.51
N LEU A 292 4.26 -43.32 7.70
CA LEU A 292 4.84 -43.77 8.95
C LEU A 292 3.91 -44.83 9.54
N GLU A 293 4.44 -46.03 9.79
CA GLU A 293 3.67 -47.17 10.33
C GLU A 293 2.38 -47.50 9.54
N GLY A 294 2.38 -47.27 8.22
CA GLY A 294 1.25 -47.59 7.32
C GLY A 294 0.18 -46.50 7.20
N ARG A 295 0.36 -45.32 7.80
CA ARG A 295 -0.46 -44.12 7.53
C ARG A 295 0.35 -43.08 6.76
N ALA A 296 -0.26 -42.42 5.77
CA ALA A 296 0.35 -41.30 5.06
C ALA A 296 0.74 -40.20 6.06
N LEU A 297 1.98 -39.72 5.99
CA LEU A 297 2.51 -38.69 6.88
C LEU A 297 2.39 -37.33 6.19
N ASP A 298 1.40 -36.53 6.58
CA ASP A 298 1.28 -35.15 6.10
C ASP A 298 2.37 -34.28 6.76
N LEU A 299 3.37 -33.88 5.96
CA LEU A 299 4.47 -33.03 6.39
C LEU A 299 4.05 -31.56 6.53
N CYS A 300 2.94 -31.13 5.94
CA CYS A 300 2.50 -29.74 5.88
C CYS A 300 1.49 -29.37 6.97
N LYS A 301 0.73 -30.33 7.51
CA LYS A 301 -0.20 -30.09 8.62
C LYS A 301 0.49 -30.15 9.98
N ALA A 302 0.24 -29.14 10.80
CA ALA A 302 0.71 -29.12 12.19
C ALA A 302 0.01 -30.15 13.10
N ASP A 303 -1.15 -30.65 12.67
CA ASP A 303 -2.03 -31.51 13.44
C ASP A 303 -1.78 -33.02 13.25
N ASP A 304 -1.14 -33.44 12.16
CA ASP A 304 -0.72 -34.84 11.99
C ASP A 304 0.64 -35.07 12.66
N ARG A 305 0.65 -34.79 13.97
CA ARG A 305 1.47 -35.60 14.85
C ARG A 305 1.11 -37.04 14.55
N ILE A 306 2.10 -37.86 14.20
CA ILE A 306 2.00 -39.26 14.63
C ILE A 306 1.74 -39.19 16.11
N GLN A 307 0.51 -39.57 16.38
CA GLN A 307 -0.16 -39.66 17.63
C GLN A 307 0.63 -40.60 18.53
N ASP A 308 1.65 -40.08 19.21
CA ASP A 308 2.07 -40.64 20.49
C ASP A 308 0.94 -40.51 21.55
N GLU A 309 -0.20 -39.89 21.21
CA GLU A 309 -1.36 -39.73 22.12
C GLU A 309 -2.76 -40.10 21.59
N HIS A 310 -2.99 -40.46 20.32
CA HIS A 310 -4.32 -40.94 19.87
C HIS A 310 -4.39 -42.30 19.19
N LEU A 311 -3.35 -43.13 19.26
CA LEU A 311 -3.54 -44.56 18.99
C LEU A 311 -4.23 -45.33 20.13
N LEU A 312 -4.73 -44.63 21.17
CA LEU A 312 -5.61 -45.18 22.19
C LEU A 312 -6.79 -44.28 22.63
N LYS A 313 -7.30 -43.35 21.82
CA LYS A 313 -8.63 -42.76 22.13
C LYS A 313 -9.79 -43.65 21.68
N THR A 314 -9.76 -44.92 22.06
CA THR A 314 -10.97 -45.75 22.12
C THR A 314 -11.73 -45.52 23.44
N SER A 315 -11.15 -44.71 24.33
CA SER A 315 -11.72 -44.34 25.60
C SER A 315 -12.53 -43.04 25.48
N PRO A 316 -13.83 -43.05 25.82
CA PRO A 316 -14.65 -41.83 25.90
C PRO A 316 -14.05 -40.78 26.85
N TYR A 317 -13.26 -41.20 27.84
CA TYR A 317 -12.68 -40.34 28.87
C TYR A 317 -11.63 -39.37 28.30
N ASP A 318 -10.80 -39.82 27.38
CA ASP A 318 -9.70 -39.01 26.83
C ASP A 318 -10.23 -37.92 25.90
N VAL A 319 -11.35 -38.19 25.22
CA VAL A 319 -12.07 -37.21 24.42
C VAL A 319 -12.64 -36.13 25.33
N LEU A 320 -13.31 -36.52 26.42
CA LEU A 320 -13.87 -35.58 27.41
C LEU A 320 -12.78 -34.74 28.09
N GLU A 321 -11.61 -35.31 28.40
CA GLU A 321 -10.49 -34.57 28.97
C GLU A 321 -9.93 -33.52 27.99
N SER A 322 -9.80 -33.87 26.70
CA SER A 322 -9.37 -32.88 25.69
C SER A 322 -10.37 -31.74 25.51
N VAL A 323 -11.67 -32.03 25.56
CA VAL A 323 -12.73 -31.03 25.50
C VAL A 323 -12.66 -30.11 26.72
N LEU A 324 -12.45 -30.66 27.92
CA LEU A 324 -12.27 -29.88 29.14
C LEU A 324 -10.99 -29.02 29.14
N SER A 325 -9.91 -29.52 28.54
CA SER A 325 -8.67 -28.75 28.38
C SER A 325 -8.88 -27.53 27.49
N ARG A 326 -9.53 -27.72 26.33
CA ARG A 326 -9.91 -26.64 25.40
C ARG A 326 -10.88 -25.65 26.04
N GLN A 327 -11.85 -26.14 26.81
CA GLN A 327 -12.74 -25.28 27.60
C GLN A 327 -11.95 -24.39 28.59
N ARG A 328 -10.96 -24.94 29.30
CA ARG A 328 -10.11 -24.14 30.23
C ARG A 328 -9.28 -23.09 29.49
N GLN A 329 -8.77 -23.42 28.30
CA GLN A 329 -8.06 -22.45 27.46
C GLN A 329 -9.00 -21.32 27.04
N GLY A 330 -10.20 -21.64 26.53
CA GLY A 330 -11.22 -20.64 26.22
C GLY A 330 -11.60 -19.77 27.43
N ASP A 331 -11.70 -20.36 28.62
CA ASP A 331 -11.96 -19.62 29.87
C ASP A 331 -10.83 -18.65 30.23
N ASN A 332 -9.57 -19.01 29.96
CA ASN A 332 -8.43 -18.12 30.17
C ASN A 332 -8.46 -16.95 29.19
N HIS A 333 -8.71 -17.20 27.90
CA HIS A 333 -8.86 -16.13 26.90
C HIS A 333 -10.03 -15.20 27.24
N LEU A 334 -11.14 -15.73 27.80
CA LEU A 334 -12.24 -14.91 28.33
C LEU A 334 -11.84 -14.00 29.49
N GLN A 335 -10.93 -14.45 30.38
CA GLN A 335 -10.43 -13.62 31.48
C GLN A 335 -9.50 -12.51 30.98
N GLU A 336 -8.73 -12.81 29.93
CA GLU A 336 -7.81 -11.87 29.29
C GLU A 336 -8.51 -10.87 28.33
N ARG A 337 -9.83 -11.00 28.14
CA ARG A 337 -10.65 -10.22 27.18
C ARG A 337 -10.35 -10.49 25.70
N HIS A 338 -9.72 -11.62 25.38
CA HIS A 338 -9.53 -12.07 24.00
C HIS A 338 -10.76 -12.88 23.54
N PHE A 339 -11.88 -12.20 23.29
CA PHE A 339 -13.16 -12.87 23.03
C PHE A 339 -13.20 -13.68 21.73
N SER A 340 -12.48 -13.26 20.68
CA SER A 340 -12.41 -14.00 19.41
C SER A 340 -11.68 -15.35 19.56
N GLU A 341 -10.51 -15.33 20.18
CA GLU A 341 -9.71 -16.53 20.46
C GLU A 341 -10.47 -17.49 21.40
N ALA A 342 -11.19 -16.95 22.39
CA ALA A 342 -12.05 -17.74 23.25
C ALA A 342 -13.17 -18.46 22.45
N MET A 343 -13.78 -17.79 21.47
CA MET A 343 -14.81 -18.41 20.62
C MET A 343 -14.24 -19.55 19.77
N GLU A 344 -13.04 -19.38 19.20
CA GLU A 344 -12.37 -20.42 18.40
C GLU A 344 -12.06 -21.67 19.23
N GLU A 345 -11.60 -21.50 20.47
CA GLU A 345 -11.34 -22.61 21.38
C GLU A 345 -12.63 -23.34 21.79
N TYR A 346 -13.73 -22.61 22.01
CA TYR A 346 -15.03 -23.23 22.27
C TYR A 346 -15.60 -23.95 21.04
N ASP A 347 -15.43 -23.40 19.84
CA ASP A 347 -15.85 -24.04 18.59
C ASP A 347 -15.05 -25.30 18.30
N SER A 348 -13.75 -25.27 18.55
CA SER A 348 -12.87 -26.44 18.49
C SER A 348 -13.29 -27.52 19.50
N ALA A 349 -13.67 -27.12 20.73
CA ALA A 349 -14.16 -28.04 21.74
C ALA A 349 -15.50 -28.69 21.34
N LEU A 350 -16.42 -27.92 20.74
CA LEU A 350 -17.68 -28.45 20.20
C LEU A 350 -17.44 -29.38 19.01
N GLN A 351 -16.51 -29.05 18.12
CA GLN A 351 -16.14 -29.88 16.99
C GLN A 351 -15.60 -31.24 17.44
N LEU A 352 -14.75 -31.26 18.48
CA LEU A 352 -14.26 -32.52 19.08
C LEU A 352 -15.41 -33.40 19.63
N LEU A 353 -16.46 -32.81 20.18
CA LEU A 353 -17.66 -33.54 20.64
C LEU A 353 -18.54 -34.05 19.48
N ILE A 354 -18.48 -33.41 18.31
CA ILE A 354 -19.19 -33.81 17.08
C ILE A 354 -18.41 -34.92 16.37
N ASP A 355 -17.11 -34.77 16.20
CA ASP A 355 -16.29 -35.73 15.44
C ASP A 355 -16.18 -37.09 16.15
N ASN A 356 -16.24 -37.10 17.50
CA ASN A 356 -16.11 -38.30 18.32
C ASN A 356 -17.44 -38.88 18.82
N VAL A 357 -18.54 -38.67 18.08
CA VAL A 357 -19.88 -39.19 18.44
C VAL A 357 -19.85 -40.68 18.78
N HIS A 358 -19.15 -41.49 17.99
CA HIS A 358 -19.12 -42.96 18.15
C HIS A 358 -18.47 -43.40 19.46
N ALA A 359 -17.37 -42.77 19.87
CA ALA A 359 -16.73 -43.07 21.15
C ALA A 359 -17.60 -42.60 22.33
N LEU A 360 -18.26 -41.45 22.19
CA LEU A 360 -19.07 -40.84 23.24
C LEU A 360 -20.47 -41.47 23.40
N GLN A 361 -20.85 -42.45 22.57
CA GLN A 361 -22.09 -43.21 22.76
C GLN A 361 -22.14 -43.94 24.11
N ALA A 362 -20.98 -44.29 24.67
CA ALA A 362 -20.88 -44.92 25.98
C ALA A 362 -21.17 -43.95 27.14
N VAL A 363 -21.13 -42.63 26.89
CA VAL A 363 -21.22 -41.57 27.91
C VAL A 363 -22.09 -40.39 27.39
N PRO A 364 -23.40 -40.61 27.12
CA PRO A 364 -24.26 -39.63 26.45
C PRO A 364 -24.67 -38.46 27.36
N GLU A 365 -24.86 -38.69 28.67
CA GLU A 365 -25.33 -37.65 29.60
C GLU A 365 -24.25 -36.56 29.80
N GLU A 366 -23.00 -36.98 29.98
CA GLU A 366 -21.86 -36.07 30.17
C GLU A 366 -21.55 -35.32 28.88
N ARG A 367 -21.67 -35.97 27.71
CA ARG A 367 -21.56 -35.30 26.42
C ARG A 367 -22.60 -34.19 26.27
N GLU A 368 -23.87 -34.49 26.55
CA GLU A 368 -24.94 -33.48 26.46
C GLU A 368 -24.70 -32.33 27.45
N LYS A 369 -24.29 -32.64 28.68
CA LYS A 369 -23.99 -31.64 29.70
C LYS A 369 -22.86 -30.70 29.26
N LEU A 370 -21.75 -31.25 28.77
CA LEU A 370 -20.62 -30.44 28.28
C LEU A 370 -21.00 -29.63 27.04
N THR A 371 -21.79 -30.19 26.14
CA THR A 371 -22.26 -29.46 24.95
C THR A 371 -23.10 -28.24 25.36
N ARG A 372 -24.03 -28.41 26.32
CA ARG A 372 -24.83 -27.30 26.87
C ARG A 372 -23.97 -26.27 27.60
N GLU A 373 -22.97 -26.72 28.36
CA GLU A 373 -22.09 -25.82 29.10
C GLU A 373 -21.19 -25.00 28.18
N ILE A 374 -20.56 -25.64 27.18
CA ILE A 374 -19.68 -24.97 26.21
C ILE A 374 -20.49 -24.04 25.31
N SER A 375 -21.66 -24.45 24.83
CA SER A 375 -22.54 -23.56 24.05
C SER A 375 -22.95 -22.32 24.84
N SER A 376 -23.32 -22.47 26.12
CA SER A 376 -23.62 -21.30 26.98
C SER A 376 -22.41 -20.37 27.16
N ARG A 377 -21.21 -20.93 27.33
CA ARG A 377 -19.97 -20.14 27.46
C ARG A 377 -19.61 -19.42 26.15
N ARG A 378 -19.75 -20.10 25.02
CA ARG A 378 -19.58 -19.52 23.69
C ARG A 378 -20.56 -18.36 23.45
N SER A 379 -21.84 -18.53 23.76
CA SER A 379 -22.83 -17.45 23.64
C SER A 379 -22.45 -16.22 24.47
N LYS A 380 -21.97 -16.42 25.71
CA LYS A 380 -21.47 -15.33 26.57
C LYS A 380 -20.24 -14.63 26.00
N ALA A 381 -19.30 -15.38 25.43
CA ALA A 381 -18.13 -14.83 24.75
C ALA A 381 -18.54 -13.92 23.58
N SER A 382 -19.48 -14.40 22.74
CA SER A 382 -20.01 -13.66 21.61
C SER A 382 -20.73 -12.38 22.04
N LEU A 383 -21.57 -12.44 23.08
CA LEU A 383 -22.25 -11.27 23.63
C LEU A 383 -21.25 -10.20 24.11
N ARG A 384 -20.20 -10.60 24.83
CA ARG A 384 -19.17 -9.66 25.31
C ARG A 384 -18.37 -9.02 24.18
N SER A 385 -17.98 -9.82 23.17
CA SER A 385 -17.29 -9.31 21.98
C SER A 385 -18.11 -8.24 21.28
N LYS A 386 -19.42 -8.48 21.07
CA LYS A 386 -20.31 -7.51 20.43
C LYS A 386 -20.53 -6.25 21.27
N ILE A 387 -20.61 -6.39 22.60
CA ILE A 387 -20.69 -5.24 23.52
C ILE A 387 -19.45 -4.33 23.36
N GLU A 388 -18.25 -4.89 23.36
CA GLU A 388 -17.02 -4.09 23.21
C GLU A 388 -16.92 -3.44 21.82
N ALA A 389 -17.31 -4.16 20.77
CA ALA A 389 -17.34 -3.61 19.42
C ALA A 389 -18.29 -2.39 19.31
N ILE A 390 -19.51 -2.50 19.85
CA ILE A 390 -20.48 -1.40 19.85
C ILE A 390 -19.99 -0.21 20.68
N GLN A 391 -19.36 -0.46 21.83
CA GLN A 391 -18.80 0.62 22.65
C GLN A 391 -17.67 1.36 21.92
N SER A 392 -16.83 0.64 21.17
CA SER A 392 -15.81 1.26 20.34
C SER A 392 -16.42 2.14 19.25
N ILE A 393 -17.45 1.63 18.56
CA ILE A 393 -18.18 2.39 17.54
C ILE A 393 -18.81 3.64 18.17
N ASN A 394 -19.50 3.52 19.31
CA ASN A 394 -20.15 4.67 19.96
C ASN A 394 -19.15 5.77 20.28
N LYS A 395 -17.97 5.40 20.78
CA LYS A 395 -16.90 6.35 21.08
C LYS A 395 -16.42 7.10 19.84
N GLU A 396 -16.34 6.44 18.68
CA GLU A 396 -16.00 7.12 17.43
C GLU A 396 -17.09 8.07 16.96
N ILE A 397 -18.37 7.69 17.12
CA ILE A 397 -19.51 8.54 16.79
C ILE A 397 -19.56 9.77 17.69
N GLU A 398 -19.34 9.59 19.00
CA GLU A 398 -19.22 10.69 19.98
C GLU A 398 -18.09 11.65 19.57
N GLN A 399 -16.91 11.13 19.19
CA GLN A 399 -15.81 11.96 18.71
C GLN A 399 -16.17 12.80 17.48
N ILE A 400 -16.87 12.21 16.50
CA ILE A 400 -17.33 12.94 15.31
C ILE A 400 -18.34 14.01 15.70
N SER A 401 -19.27 13.69 16.60
CA SER A 401 -20.24 14.66 17.13
C SER A 401 -19.54 15.82 17.85
N ASP A 402 -18.53 15.54 18.67
CA ASP A 402 -17.75 16.55 19.40
C ASP A 402 -16.92 17.42 18.44
N GLU A 403 -16.32 16.83 17.40
CA GLU A 403 -15.61 17.58 16.35
C GLU A 403 -16.56 18.53 15.61
N LEU A 404 -17.76 18.07 15.28
CA LEU A 404 -18.80 18.91 14.67
C LEU A 404 -19.22 20.07 15.58
N GLU A 405 -19.33 19.85 16.89
CA GLU A 405 -19.70 20.89 17.85
C GLU A 405 -18.57 21.90 18.12
N LEU A 406 -17.33 21.43 18.23
CA LEU A 406 -16.21 22.28 18.66
C LEU A 406 -15.55 23.01 17.49
N LYS A 407 -15.43 22.36 16.34
CA LYS A 407 -14.67 22.88 15.19
C LYS A 407 -15.58 23.22 14.01
N GLY A 408 -16.80 22.69 13.96
CA GLY A 408 -17.65 22.83 12.78
C GLY A 408 -16.89 22.45 11.51
N GLN A 409 -16.09 21.38 11.56
CA GLN A 409 -15.35 20.73 10.47
C GLN A 409 -15.10 19.29 10.89
N THR A 410 -15.25 18.32 9.99
CA THR A 410 -14.81 16.95 10.24
C THR A 410 -13.38 16.78 9.74
N SER A 411 -12.52 16.18 10.55
CA SER A 411 -11.14 15.83 10.15
C SER A 411 -11.09 14.64 9.19
N ARG A 412 -12.19 13.88 9.09
CA ARG A 412 -12.36 12.68 8.27
C ARG A 412 -13.05 13.00 6.95
N ASP A 413 -12.71 12.23 5.92
CA ASP A 413 -13.34 12.31 4.61
C ASP A 413 -14.82 11.88 4.67
N GLU A 414 -15.66 12.46 3.81
CA GLU A 414 -17.10 12.15 3.76
C GLU A 414 -17.37 10.66 3.53
N ALA A 415 -16.54 9.99 2.72
CA ALA A 415 -16.63 8.55 2.47
C ALA A 415 -16.32 7.69 3.70
N GLU A 416 -15.41 8.16 4.57
CA GLU A 416 -15.09 7.45 5.81
C GLU A 416 -16.25 7.56 6.80
N ILE A 417 -16.87 8.74 6.90
CA ILE A 417 -18.05 8.97 7.74
C ILE A 417 -19.22 8.08 7.30
N ASP A 418 -19.50 8.01 5.99
CA ASP A 418 -20.55 7.15 5.45
C ASP A 418 -20.28 5.66 5.70
N SER A 419 -19.02 5.24 5.60
CA SER A 419 -18.63 3.87 5.93
C SER A 419 -18.89 3.54 7.41
N LEU A 420 -18.61 4.49 8.32
CA LEU A 420 -18.85 4.34 9.76
C LEU A 420 -20.34 4.29 10.09
N TRP A 421 -21.18 5.06 9.39
CA TRP A 421 -22.63 4.96 9.52
C TRP A 421 -23.15 3.60 9.07
N SER A 422 -22.66 3.07 7.95
CA SER A 422 -23.06 1.76 7.47
C SER A 422 -22.61 0.63 8.41
N THR A 423 -21.40 0.71 8.97
CA THR A 423 -20.91 -0.30 9.91
C THR A 423 -21.68 -0.25 11.23
N ALA A 424 -21.99 0.95 11.74
CA ALA A 424 -22.83 1.13 12.92
C ALA A 424 -24.24 0.54 12.71
N GLU A 425 -24.88 0.80 11.56
CA GLU A 425 -26.19 0.23 11.24
C GLU A 425 -26.17 -1.30 11.13
N SER A 426 -25.12 -1.88 10.52
CA SER A 426 -24.96 -3.34 10.47
C SER A 426 -24.78 -3.92 11.86
N ALA A 427 -23.92 -3.31 12.68
CA ALA A 427 -23.67 -3.75 14.04
C ALA A 427 -24.94 -3.71 14.92
N ILE A 428 -25.78 -2.68 14.77
CA ILE A 428 -27.08 -2.57 15.45
C ILE A 428 -28.04 -3.71 15.03
N ARG A 429 -28.08 -4.05 13.74
CA ARG A 429 -28.95 -5.15 13.26
C ARG A 429 -28.48 -6.50 13.79
N GLU A 430 -27.18 -6.76 13.71
CA GLU A 430 -26.56 -8.00 14.19
C GLU A 430 -26.69 -8.15 15.71
N SER A 431 -26.58 -7.06 16.47
CA SER A 431 -26.70 -7.11 17.93
C SER A 431 -28.13 -7.38 18.39
N ARG A 432 -29.14 -6.88 17.66
CA ARG A 432 -30.55 -7.18 17.92
C ARG A 432 -30.86 -8.65 17.71
N THR A 433 -30.44 -9.22 16.58
CA THR A 433 -30.65 -10.66 16.31
C THR A 433 -29.95 -11.51 17.38
N LEU A 434 -28.73 -11.16 17.74
CA LEU A 434 -27.97 -11.90 18.76
C LEU A 434 -28.56 -11.77 20.17
N SER A 435 -29.17 -10.63 20.49
CA SER A 435 -29.88 -10.41 21.75
C SER A 435 -31.17 -11.24 21.84
N GLU A 436 -31.94 -11.29 20.75
CA GLU A 436 -33.15 -12.13 20.64
C GLU A 436 -32.85 -13.61 20.79
N ASP A 437 -31.77 -14.09 20.14
CA ASP A 437 -31.32 -15.49 20.23
C ASP A 437 -30.88 -15.90 21.65
N ASN A 438 -30.53 -14.94 22.52
CA ASN A 438 -30.03 -15.17 23.86
C ASN A 438 -30.85 -14.42 24.94
N ALA A 439 -32.18 -14.42 24.79
CA ALA A 439 -33.11 -13.66 25.66
C ALA A 439 -33.04 -14.01 27.17
N ASP A 440 -32.47 -15.17 27.51
CA ASP A 440 -32.37 -15.66 28.90
C ASP A 440 -31.12 -15.15 29.65
N ASP A 441 -30.16 -14.47 28.97
CA ASP A 441 -28.93 -13.97 29.60
C ASP A 441 -29.02 -12.49 30.01
N MET A 442 -28.44 -12.11 31.15
CA MET A 442 -28.40 -10.71 31.58
C MET A 442 -27.58 -9.82 30.59
N LEU A 443 -26.61 -10.43 29.90
CA LEU A 443 -25.80 -9.74 28.89
C LEU A 443 -26.57 -9.32 27.64
N SER A 444 -27.65 -10.03 27.28
CA SER A 444 -28.47 -9.64 26.12
C SER A 444 -29.22 -8.34 26.41
N TYR A 445 -29.74 -8.16 27.63
CA TYR A 445 -30.33 -6.89 28.08
C TYR A 445 -29.33 -5.73 28.05
N GLN A 446 -28.09 -5.97 28.49
CA GLN A 446 -27.03 -4.96 28.40
C GLN A 446 -26.72 -4.61 26.94
N LEU A 447 -26.63 -5.61 26.06
CA LEU A 447 -26.39 -5.40 24.63
C LEU A 447 -27.52 -4.58 24.00
N THR A 448 -28.79 -4.87 24.33
CA THR A 448 -29.94 -4.09 23.86
C THR A 448 -29.85 -2.64 24.32
N TYR A 449 -29.57 -2.38 25.60
CA TYR A 449 -29.43 -1.02 26.14
C TYR A 449 -28.34 -0.22 25.41
N ILE A 450 -27.15 -0.81 25.22
CA ILE A 450 -26.05 -0.13 24.53
C ILE A 450 -26.38 0.06 23.05
N THR A 451 -27.06 -0.90 22.42
CA THR A 451 -27.50 -0.79 21.02
C THR A 451 -28.50 0.35 20.83
N ASP A 452 -29.45 0.52 21.74
CA ASP A 452 -30.43 1.60 21.67
C ASP A 452 -29.78 2.98 21.91
N ASN A 453 -28.82 3.07 22.83
CA ASN A 453 -28.01 4.29 22.99
C ASN A 453 -27.22 4.61 21.72
N LEU A 454 -26.52 3.64 21.13
CA LEU A 454 -25.80 3.80 19.88
C LEU A 454 -26.72 4.29 18.76
N GLN A 455 -27.94 3.74 18.65
CA GLN A 455 -28.90 4.18 17.66
C GLN A 455 -29.30 5.66 17.87
N SER A 456 -29.59 6.05 19.12
CA SER A 456 -29.94 7.43 19.46
C SER A 456 -28.78 8.40 19.13
N ASP A 457 -27.55 8.03 19.49
CA ASP A 457 -26.36 8.86 19.25
C ASP A 457 -26.05 8.97 17.75
N LEU A 458 -26.21 7.88 17.01
CA LEU A 458 -26.09 7.84 15.56
C LEU A 458 -27.11 8.76 14.86
N GLU A 459 -28.37 8.71 15.26
CA GLU A 459 -29.43 9.57 14.71
C GLU A 459 -29.15 11.06 15.00
N ALA A 460 -28.73 11.37 16.23
CA ALA A 460 -28.36 12.73 16.61
C ALA A 460 -27.14 13.25 15.83
N ALA A 461 -26.11 12.42 15.64
CA ALA A 461 -24.92 12.78 14.88
C ALA A 461 -25.24 13.02 13.39
N LYS A 462 -26.10 12.19 12.78
CA LYS A 462 -26.57 12.38 11.40
C LYS A 462 -27.35 13.70 11.25
N GLU A 463 -28.24 14.02 12.18
CA GLU A 463 -28.98 15.28 12.15
C GLU A 463 -28.02 16.48 12.24
N LYS A 464 -27.04 16.44 13.14
CA LYS A 464 -25.98 17.47 13.23
C LYS A 464 -25.21 17.62 11.92
N LEU A 465 -24.77 16.53 11.30
CA LEU A 465 -24.04 16.57 10.03
C LEU A 465 -24.89 17.21 8.91
N THR A 466 -26.16 16.83 8.77
CA THR A 466 -27.04 17.40 7.72
C THR A 466 -27.30 18.89 7.93
N THR A 467 -27.49 19.32 9.19
CA THR A 467 -27.66 20.74 9.51
C THR A 467 -26.40 21.55 9.20
N TYR A 468 -25.23 20.98 9.47
CA TYR A 468 -23.93 21.56 9.13
C TYR A 468 -23.73 21.69 7.62
N GLN A 469 -23.91 20.60 6.86
CA GLN A 469 -23.81 20.61 5.39
C GLN A 469 -24.76 21.64 4.76
N ARG A 470 -25.97 21.79 5.32
CA ARG A 470 -26.93 22.81 4.86
C ARG A 470 -26.40 24.23 5.08
N LYS A 471 -25.76 24.53 6.22
CA LYS A 471 -25.13 25.84 6.48
C LYS A 471 -23.98 26.10 5.49
N VAL A 472 -23.12 25.12 5.23
CA VAL A 472 -22.01 25.22 4.26
C VAL A 472 -22.53 25.49 2.84
N ASN A 473 -23.51 24.70 2.38
CA ASN A 473 -24.10 24.89 1.06
C ASN A 473 -24.78 26.25 0.89
N GLN A 474 -25.42 26.77 1.94
CA GLN A 474 -25.97 28.13 1.92
C GLN A 474 -24.87 29.19 1.77
N ALA A 475 -23.74 29.05 2.47
CA ALA A 475 -22.61 29.97 2.36
C ALA A 475 -22.00 29.94 0.95
N ILE A 476 -21.80 28.75 0.37
CA ILE A 476 -21.29 28.57 -1.00
C ILE A 476 -22.24 29.18 -2.03
N ALA A 477 -23.55 28.95 -1.90
CA ALA A 477 -24.54 29.53 -2.80
C ALA A 477 -24.54 31.06 -2.76
N LEU A 478 -24.40 31.65 -1.57
CA LEU A 478 -24.31 33.10 -1.39
C LEU A 478 -23.05 33.67 -2.05
N THR A 479 -21.87 33.07 -1.82
CA THR A 479 -20.61 33.56 -2.41
C THR A 479 -20.59 33.43 -3.93
N HIS A 480 -21.04 32.30 -4.48
CA HIS A 480 -21.17 32.13 -5.93
C HIS A 480 -22.20 33.07 -6.55
N GLY A 481 -23.32 33.32 -5.86
CA GLY A 481 -24.30 34.32 -6.29
C GLY A 481 -23.66 35.71 -6.47
N MET A 482 -22.89 36.15 -5.47
CA MET A 482 -22.17 37.43 -5.51
C MET A 482 -21.09 37.47 -6.60
N GLU A 483 -20.34 36.38 -6.79
CA GLU A 483 -19.34 36.28 -7.86
C GLU A 483 -19.98 36.31 -9.26
N ASN A 484 -21.14 35.69 -9.44
CA ASN A 484 -21.86 35.70 -10.71
C ASN A 484 -22.40 37.09 -11.05
N GLU A 485 -22.96 37.80 -10.07
CA GLU A 485 -23.39 39.20 -10.24
C GLU A 485 -22.20 40.11 -10.59
N TRP A 486 -21.05 39.89 -9.96
CA TRP A 486 -19.81 40.58 -10.30
C TRP A 486 -19.39 40.34 -11.76
N ARG A 487 -19.29 39.07 -12.19
CA ARG A 487 -18.96 38.71 -13.58
C ARG A 487 -19.94 39.30 -14.58
N TRP A 488 -21.22 39.35 -14.25
CA TRP A 488 -22.24 39.95 -15.08
C TRP A 488 -22.02 41.47 -15.27
N MET A 489 -21.61 42.18 -14.22
CA MET A 489 -21.26 43.61 -14.31
C MET A 489 -19.98 43.87 -15.10
N GLU A 490 -19.00 42.97 -15.04
CA GLU A 490 -17.79 43.05 -15.87
C GLU A 490 -18.14 43.01 -17.36
N GLN A 491 -19.02 42.08 -17.76
CA GLN A 491 -19.42 41.89 -19.15
C GLN A 491 -20.23 43.05 -19.73
N ARG A 492 -21.04 43.74 -18.92
CA ARG A 492 -21.91 44.86 -19.38
C ARG A 492 -21.23 46.22 -19.45
N ARG A 493 -19.93 46.33 -19.15
CA ARG A 493 -19.16 47.60 -19.17
C ARG A 493 -19.82 48.71 -18.31
N THR A 494 -20.30 48.35 -17.11
CA THR A 494 -20.85 49.31 -16.14
C THR A 494 -19.78 50.30 -15.65
N SER A 495 -20.22 51.45 -15.14
CA SER A 495 -19.31 52.48 -14.64
C SER A 495 -18.54 52.00 -13.40
N LEU A 496 -17.33 52.54 -13.18
CA LEU A 496 -16.51 52.17 -12.02
C LEU A 496 -17.18 52.57 -10.69
N SER A 497 -17.97 53.64 -10.66
CA SER A 497 -18.72 54.08 -9.49
C SER A 497 -19.87 53.11 -9.12
N GLU A 498 -20.60 52.59 -10.12
CA GLU A 498 -21.62 51.56 -9.91
C GLU A 498 -21.00 50.27 -9.33
N ARG A 499 -19.84 49.86 -9.87
CA ARG A 499 -19.09 48.69 -9.37
C ARG A 499 -18.62 48.87 -7.92
N MET A 500 -18.17 50.07 -7.54
CA MET A 500 -17.83 50.37 -6.14
C MET A 500 -19.05 50.25 -5.23
N SER A 501 -20.19 50.83 -5.62
CA SER A 501 -21.40 50.78 -4.80
C SER A 501 -21.92 49.36 -4.56
N PHE A 502 -21.75 48.48 -5.55
CA PHE A 502 -22.02 47.06 -5.43
C PHE A 502 -21.05 46.38 -4.46
N LEU A 503 -19.74 46.59 -4.64
CA LEU A 503 -18.72 45.97 -3.77
C LEU A 503 -18.89 46.40 -2.31
N GLU A 504 -19.25 47.66 -2.04
CA GLU A 504 -19.55 48.10 -0.68
C GLU A 504 -20.76 47.37 -0.07
N ARG A 505 -21.80 47.12 -0.88
CA ARG A 505 -23.00 46.40 -0.44
C ARG A 505 -22.68 44.95 -0.16
N THR A 506 -21.95 44.27 -1.05
CA THR A 506 -21.57 42.86 -0.86
C THR A 506 -20.63 42.70 0.32
N ILE A 507 -19.64 43.58 0.48
CA ILE A 507 -18.74 43.59 1.66
C ILE A 507 -19.54 43.77 2.96
N ARG A 508 -20.54 44.67 2.98
CA ARG A 508 -21.41 44.84 4.16
C ARG A 508 -22.22 43.58 4.47
N GLN A 509 -22.77 42.94 3.45
CA GLN A 509 -23.54 41.69 3.60
C GLN A 509 -22.64 40.54 4.09
N LEU A 510 -21.47 40.36 3.49
CA LEU A 510 -20.50 39.34 3.90
C LEU A 510 -20.01 39.57 5.33
N LYS A 511 -19.79 40.82 5.75
CA LYS A 511 -19.45 41.13 7.16
C LYS A 511 -20.57 40.76 8.13
N LYS A 512 -21.83 40.94 7.73
CA LYS A 512 -22.99 40.57 8.55
C LYS A 512 -23.09 39.06 8.70
N GLU A 513 -22.95 38.31 7.61
CA GLU A 513 -22.96 36.84 7.66
C GLU A 513 -21.74 36.28 8.40
N LEU A 514 -20.58 36.92 8.28
CA LEU A 514 -19.39 36.57 9.06
C LEU A 514 -19.60 36.73 10.57
N ALA A 515 -20.39 37.73 11.00
CA ALA A 515 -20.71 37.95 12.42
C ALA A 515 -21.73 36.95 12.96
N ASN A 516 -22.52 36.32 12.08
CA ASN A 516 -23.48 35.28 12.43
C ASN A 516 -22.86 33.88 12.41
N ALA A 517 -21.68 33.71 11.81
CA ALA A 517 -20.99 32.43 11.73
C ALA A 517 -20.37 32.06 13.08
N GLU A 518 -20.47 30.77 13.45
CA GLU A 518 -19.80 30.21 14.62
C GLU A 518 -18.27 30.25 14.42
N SER A 519 -17.54 30.51 15.52
CA SER A 519 -16.08 30.68 15.52
C SER A 519 -15.36 29.39 15.11
N ASP A 520 -14.41 29.52 14.19
CA ASP A 520 -13.55 28.46 13.63
C ASP A 520 -14.26 27.44 12.73
N SER A 521 -15.35 27.83 12.06
CA SER A 521 -16.08 26.96 11.10
C SER A 521 -15.61 27.11 9.64
N GLU A 522 -15.78 26.07 8.81
CA GLU A 522 -15.55 26.13 7.34
C GLU A 522 -16.36 27.26 6.67
N VAL A 523 -17.57 27.49 7.16
CA VAL A 523 -18.43 28.60 6.73
C VAL A 523 -17.73 29.94 6.91
N GLN A 524 -17.03 30.14 8.03
CA GLN A 524 -16.27 31.35 8.31
C GLN A 524 -15.10 31.52 7.33
N GLU A 525 -14.37 30.45 7.01
CA GLU A 525 -13.26 30.48 6.05
C GLU A 525 -13.74 30.84 4.64
N ILE A 526 -14.82 30.21 4.17
CA ILE A 526 -15.43 30.48 2.85
C ILE A 526 -15.86 31.95 2.75
N ILE A 527 -16.58 32.45 3.76
CA ILE A 527 -17.07 33.84 3.79
C ILE A 527 -15.89 34.82 3.88
N LYS A 528 -14.86 34.52 4.70
CA LYS A 528 -13.67 35.36 4.84
C LYS A 528 -12.87 35.43 3.53
N GLY A 529 -12.68 34.30 2.84
CA GLY A 529 -12.03 34.25 1.54
C GLY A 529 -12.75 35.09 0.48
N ALA A 530 -14.09 35.02 0.43
CA ALA A 530 -14.89 35.87 -0.44
C ALA A 530 -14.77 37.35 -0.06
N LEU A 531 -14.83 37.67 1.22
CA LEU A 531 -14.72 39.03 1.75
C LEU A 531 -13.38 39.69 1.35
N ASP A 532 -12.27 38.96 1.48
CA ASP A 532 -10.94 39.48 1.19
C ASP A 532 -10.75 39.72 -0.32
N LYS A 533 -11.27 38.83 -1.17
CA LYS A 533 -11.32 39.06 -2.64
C LYS A 533 -12.08 40.34 -2.98
N HIS A 534 -13.29 40.53 -2.43
CA HIS A 534 -14.11 41.71 -2.72
C HIS A 534 -13.49 43.00 -2.18
N LYS A 535 -12.85 42.98 -1.00
CA LYS A 535 -12.07 44.12 -0.49
C LYS A 535 -10.91 44.49 -1.40
N HIS A 536 -10.17 43.49 -1.89
CA HIS A 536 -9.04 43.74 -2.77
C HIS A 536 -9.49 44.42 -4.08
N LEU A 537 -10.57 43.94 -4.69
CA LEU A 537 -11.19 44.58 -5.87
C LEU A 537 -11.65 46.01 -5.57
N HIS A 538 -12.25 46.24 -4.40
CA HIS A 538 -12.68 47.57 -3.98
C HIS A 538 -11.50 48.54 -3.86
N GLU A 539 -10.39 48.12 -3.25
CA GLU A 539 -9.17 48.94 -3.15
C GLU A 539 -8.53 49.22 -4.51
N GLN A 540 -8.47 48.22 -5.39
CA GLN A 540 -7.93 48.37 -6.74
C GLN A 540 -8.70 49.42 -7.54
N ILE A 541 -10.04 49.36 -7.55
CA ILE A 541 -10.87 50.32 -8.26
C ILE A 541 -10.74 51.72 -7.64
N GLY A 542 -10.66 51.80 -6.31
CA GLY A 542 -10.40 53.06 -5.61
C GLY A 542 -9.11 53.75 -6.05
N ARG A 543 -8.01 52.99 -6.19
CA ARG A 543 -6.72 53.52 -6.68
C ARG A 543 -6.78 54.02 -8.12
N ILE A 544 -7.52 53.32 -8.97
CA ILE A 544 -7.69 53.72 -10.38
C ILE A 544 -8.43 55.05 -10.48
N LEU A 545 -9.49 55.23 -9.69
CA LEU A 545 -10.25 56.47 -9.65
C LEU A 545 -9.44 57.64 -9.07
N SER A 546 -8.63 57.41 -8.04
CA SER A 546 -7.75 58.45 -7.51
C SER A 546 -6.63 58.84 -8.47
N ALA A 547 -6.11 57.89 -9.26
CA ALA A 547 -5.05 58.15 -10.24
C ALA A 547 -5.53 58.91 -11.48
N SER A 548 -6.83 58.88 -11.78
CA SER A 548 -7.41 59.67 -12.88
C SER A 548 -7.68 61.14 -12.51
N ASP A 549 -7.60 61.49 -11.23
CA ASP A 549 -7.81 62.86 -10.72
C ASP A 549 -6.50 63.67 -10.57
N ASP A 550 -5.32 63.08 -10.87
CA ASP A 550 -4.05 63.82 -10.87
C ASP A 550 -3.93 64.67 -12.15
N GLU A 551 -3.79 66.00 -11.99
CA GLU A 551 -3.57 66.95 -13.09
C GLU A 551 -2.35 66.55 -13.94
N PRO A 552 -2.40 66.65 -15.29
CA PRO A 552 -1.29 66.23 -16.13
C PRO A 552 -0.03 67.06 -15.84
N GLU A 553 1.07 66.38 -15.50
CA GLU A 553 2.39 67.01 -15.34
C GLU A 553 2.86 67.65 -16.65
N PRO A 554 3.52 68.83 -16.61
CA PRO A 554 4.01 69.50 -17.81
C PRO A 554 5.12 68.69 -18.50
N VAL A 555 4.89 68.35 -19.77
CA VAL A 555 5.75 67.48 -20.61
C VAL A 555 7.19 68.02 -20.80
N LEU A 556 7.44 69.32 -20.53
CA LEU A 556 8.75 69.95 -20.69
C LEU A 556 9.18 70.67 -19.40
N SER A 557 10.16 70.09 -18.72
CA SER A 557 10.62 70.51 -17.38
C SER A 557 11.53 71.75 -17.39
N SER A 558 12.14 72.09 -18.53
CA SER A 558 13.00 73.28 -18.66
C SER A 558 12.41 74.29 -19.65
N ARG A 559 12.51 75.58 -19.28
CA ARG A 559 12.04 76.70 -20.12
C ARG A 559 12.76 76.76 -21.47
N ASP A 560 14.05 76.39 -21.50
CA ASP A 560 14.88 76.42 -22.71
C ASP A 560 14.53 75.26 -23.65
N ASP A 561 14.18 74.08 -23.12
CA ASP A 561 13.69 72.95 -23.93
C ASP A 561 12.29 73.23 -24.49
N ALA A 562 11.43 73.87 -23.69
CA ALA A 562 10.12 74.34 -24.14
C ALA A 562 10.26 75.36 -25.29
N LEU A 563 11.15 76.34 -25.15
CA LEU A 563 11.45 77.31 -26.21
C LEU A 563 12.00 76.65 -27.47
N ALA A 564 12.95 75.72 -27.34
CA ALA A 564 13.54 75.02 -28.47
C ALA A 564 12.50 74.16 -29.22
N ALA A 565 11.65 73.44 -28.48
CA ALA A 565 10.59 72.62 -29.03
C ALA A 565 9.54 73.49 -29.76
N ILE A 566 9.08 74.59 -29.14
CA ILE A 566 8.13 75.52 -29.74
C ILE A 566 8.69 76.16 -31.02
N HIS A 567 9.94 76.61 -31.01
CA HIS A 567 10.59 77.16 -32.20
C HIS A 567 10.74 76.13 -33.32
N SER A 568 11.06 74.88 -32.98
CA SER A 568 11.13 73.80 -33.96
C SER A 568 9.76 73.52 -34.59
N LEU A 569 8.70 73.53 -33.78
CA LEU A 569 7.32 73.32 -34.19
C LEU A 569 6.85 74.46 -35.12
N LEU A 570 7.02 75.72 -34.71
CA LEU A 570 6.69 76.90 -35.52
C LEU A 570 7.43 76.92 -36.86
N ARG A 571 8.67 76.41 -36.92
CA ARG A 571 9.44 76.31 -38.17
C ARG A 571 8.93 75.22 -39.12
N ILE A 572 8.36 74.13 -38.57
CA ILE A 572 7.91 72.97 -39.34
C ILE A 572 6.45 73.13 -39.81
N ILE A 573 5.60 73.85 -39.06
CA ILE A 573 4.17 74.03 -39.36
C ILE A 573 3.91 74.50 -40.81
N PRO A 574 4.61 75.52 -41.37
CA PRO A 574 4.35 75.97 -42.74
C PRO A 574 4.62 74.87 -43.77
N LYS A 575 5.67 74.06 -43.54
CA LYS A 575 6.00 72.92 -44.42
C LYS A 575 4.97 71.81 -44.30
N LYS A 576 4.53 71.48 -43.07
CA LYS A 576 3.48 70.48 -42.85
C LYS A 576 2.15 70.94 -43.43
N ARG A 577 1.75 72.20 -43.28
CA ARG A 577 0.52 72.75 -43.90
C ARG A 577 0.52 72.58 -45.43
N ASN A 578 1.64 72.89 -46.09
CA ASN A 578 1.75 72.72 -47.54
C ASN A 578 1.73 71.26 -47.96
N ALA A 579 2.39 70.37 -47.20
CA ALA A 579 2.32 68.92 -47.44
C ALA A 579 0.89 68.38 -47.29
N MET A 580 0.14 68.92 -46.32
CA MET A 580 -1.24 68.52 -46.04
C MET A 580 -2.26 68.93 -47.10
N LEU A 581 -2.01 70.06 -47.78
CA LEU A 581 -2.80 70.46 -48.96
C LEU A 581 -2.55 69.54 -50.17
N ALA A 582 -1.42 68.83 -50.21
CA ALA A 582 -1.09 67.89 -51.29
C ALA A 582 -1.60 66.45 -51.05
N ILE A 583 -2.14 66.14 -49.87
CA ILE A 583 -2.70 64.82 -49.55
C ILE A 583 -4.13 64.72 -50.10
N SER A 584 -4.37 63.76 -50.98
CA SER A 584 -5.69 63.49 -51.57
C SER A 584 -6.63 62.67 -50.67
N ASP A 585 -6.10 61.95 -49.68
CA ASP A 585 -6.87 61.10 -48.76
C ASP A 585 -7.41 61.90 -47.55
N HIS A 586 -8.73 62.09 -47.50
CA HIS A 586 -9.43 62.89 -46.49
C HIS A 586 -9.23 62.36 -45.06
N ALA A 587 -9.23 61.04 -44.87
CA ALA A 587 -9.10 60.43 -43.54
C ALA A 587 -7.68 60.61 -42.98
N LYS A 588 -6.67 60.48 -43.84
CA LYS A 588 -5.27 60.77 -43.46
C LYS A 588 -5.07 62.26 -43.19
N ARG A 589 -5.67 63.13 -44.00
CA ARG A 589 -5.63 64.59 -43.79
C ARG A 589 -6.31 65.00 -42.48
N LEU A 590 -7.41 64.37 -42.08
CA LEU A 590 -8.03 64.64 -40.77
C LEU A 590 -7.17 64.17 -39.61
N LYS A 591 -6.60 62.96 -39.68
CA LYS A 591 -5.74 62.42 -38.60
C LYS A 591 -4.47 63.25 -38.39
N GLU A 592 -3.85 63.71 -39.47
CA GLU A 592 -2.68 64.59 -39.40
C GLU A 592 -3.06 66.03 -38.97
N LEU A 593 -4.28 66.50 -39.27
CA LEU A 593 -4.80 67.77 -38.71
C LEU A 593 -5.05 67.66 -37.22
N GLU A 594 -5.66 66.56 -36.75
CA GLU A 594 -5.89 66.28 -35.33
C GLU A 594 -4.56 66.19 -34.57
N GLY A 595 -3.56 65.50 -35.12
CA GLY A 595 -2.22 65.43 -34.55
C GLY A 595 -1.47 66.76 -34.53
N LEU A 596 -1.75 67.66 -35.49
CA LEU A 596 -1.20 69.02 -35.48
C LEU A 596 -1.91 69.91 -34.46
N THR A 597 -3.22 69.76 -34.28
CA THR A 597 -3.97 70.52 -33.27
C THR A 597 -3.58 70.12 -31.86
N THR A 598 -3.44 68.83 -31.57
CA THR A 598 -3.00 68.35 -30.24
C THR A 598 -1.59 68.85 -29.93
N ALA A 599 -0.66 68.79 -30.89
CA ALA A 599 0.70 69.29 -30.71
C ALA A 599 0.77 70.82 -30.51
N LEU A 600 -0.15 71.57 -31.13
CA LEU A 600 -0.27 73.03 -30.94
C LEU A 600 -0.88 73.38 -29.58
N GLU A 601 -1.85 72.60 -29.10
CA GLU A 601 -2.46 72.76 -27.77
C GLU A 601 -1.46 72.44 -26.65
N GLU A 602 -0.72 71.34 -26.76
CA GLU A 602 0.39 70.98 -25.86
C GLU A 602 1.47 72.07 -25.82
N ALA A 603 1.82 72.64 -26.99
CA ALA A 603 2.76 73.75 -27.08
C ALA A 603 2.20 75.03 -26.44
N LEU A 604 0.90 75.30 -26.56
CA LEU A 604 0.23 76.46 -25.96
C LEU A 604 0.21 76.36 -24.43
N GLU A 605 -0.11 75.20 -23.88
CA GLU A 605 -0.09 74.95 -22.43
C GLU A 605 1.32 75.08 -21.87
N SER A 606 2.31 74.48 -22.54
CA SER A 606 3.72 74.62 -22.19
C SER A 606 4.20 76.07 -22.23
N ALA A 607 3.80 76.84 -23.26
CA ALA A 607 4.19 78.24 -23.41
C ALA A 607 3.54 79.16 -22.35
N LYS A 608 2.29 78.89 -21.97
CA LYS A 608 1.60 79.58 -20.86
C LYS A 608 2.26 79.27 -19.52
N HIS A 609 2.60 78.01 -19.28
CA HIS A 609 3.27 77.56 -18.06
C HIS A 609 4.63 78.26 -17.86
N HIS A 610 5.43 78.40 -18.93
CA HIS A 610 6.75 79.03 -18.88
C HIS A 610 6.76 80.56 -19.11
N GLY A 611 5.58 81.19 -19.24
CA GLY A 611 5.42 82.65 -19.33
C GLY A 611 5.90 83.29 -20.66
N LEU A 612 5.86 82.55 -21.76
CA LEU A 612 6.37 82.93 -23.09
C LEU A 612 5.32 83.70 -23.91
N LYS A 613 5.28 85.02 -23.80
CA LYS A 613 4.18 85.86 -24.34
C LYS A 613 4.18 86.04 -25.86
N GLU A 614 5.35 86.02 -26.50
CA GLU A 614 5.45 86.21 -27.96
C GLU A 614 5.12 84.90 -28.70
N GLU A 615 5.58 83.79 -28.13
CA GLU A 615 5.42 82.43 -28.63
C GLU A 615 3.99 81.95 -28.45
N THR A 616 3.35 82.23 -27.29
CA THR A 616 1.91 81.98 -27.07
C THR A 616 1.05 82.67 -28.12
N ARG A 617 1.32 83.94 -28.43
CA ARG A 617 0.60 84.68 -29.48
C ARG A 617 0.83 84.06 -30.86
N SER A 618 2.05 83.62 -31.14
CA SER A 618 2.40 82.97 -32.41
C SER A 618 1.73 81.61 -32.57
N ILE A 619 1.73 80.78 -31.52
CA ILE A 619 1.03 79.49 -31.48
C ILE A 619 -0.47 79.69 -31.62
N GLN A 620 -1.06 80.69 -30.96
CA GLN A 620 -2.50 80.96 -31.03
C GLN A 620 -2.94 81.41 -32.43
N ASN A 621 -2.15 82.25 -33.11
CA ASN A 621 -2.39 82.61 -34.51
C ASN A 621 -2.30 81.37 -35.44
N GLU A 622 -1.34 80.49 -35.20
CA GLU A 622 -1.20 79.26 -35.97
C GLU A 622 -2.36 78.28 -35.70
N LEU A 623 -2.83 78.18 -34.46
CA LEU A 623 -3.99 77.36 -34.07
C LEU A 623 -5.28 77.85 -34.72
N GLU A 624 -5.50 79.17 -34.79
CA GLU A 624 -6.63 79.77 -35.53
C GLU A 624 -6.54 79.46 -37.03
N SER A 625 -5.34 79.53 -37.61
CA SER A 625 -5.15 79.20 -39.03
C SER A 625 -5.37 77.71 -39.33
N VAL A 626 -4.97 76.80 -38.43
CA VAL A 626 -5.24 75.36 -38.55
C VAL A 626 -6.72 75.05 -38.33
N ALA A 627 -7.38 75.74 -37.40
CA ALA A 627 -8.82 75.63 -37.18
C ALA A 627 -9.63 76.07 -38.42
N SER A 628 -9.22 77.13 -39.12
CA SER A 628 -9.85 77.54 -40.38
C SER A 628 -9.70 76.49 -41.49
N LEU A 629 -8.55 75.81 -41.57
CA LEU A 629 -8.31 74.70 -42.50
C LEU A 629 -9.15 73.46 -42.15
N ASN A 630 -9.35 73.18 -40.87
CA ASN A 630 -10.21 72.09 -40.40
C ASN A 630 -11.69 72.39 -40.65
N GLY A 631 -12.11 73.65 -40.48
CA GLY A 631 -13.45 74.13 -40.84
C GLY A 631 -13.75 74.00 -42.34
N ALA A 632 -12.79 74.39 -43.20
CA ALA A 632 -12.91 74.19 -44.64
C ALA A 632 -12.95 72.70 -45.04
N ALA A 633 -12.12 71.86 -44.42
CA ALA A 633 -12.09 70.41 -44.68
C ALA A 633 -13.35 69.66 -44.18
N ARG A 634 -14.03 70.19 -43.15
CA ARG A 634 -15.34 69.70 -42.69
C ARG A 634 -16.51 70.22 -43.56
N ALA A 635 -16.42 71.43 -44.10
CA ALA A 635 -17.42 71.99 -45.01
C ALA A 635 -17.43 71.33 -46.40
N GLU A 636 -16.30 70.78 -46.87
CA GLU A 636 -16.25 69.91 -48.07
C GLU A 636 -16.97 68.56 -47.89
N LYS A 637 -17.45 68.25 -46.67
CA LYS A 637 -18.18 67.01 -46.32
C LYS A 637 -19.70 67.21 -46.17
N THR A 638 -20.20 68.44 -46.25
CA THR A 638 -21.63 68.80 -46.32
C THR A 638 -21.96 69.24 -47.72
#